data_AF-A0A819XGB8-F1
#
_entry.id   AF-A0A819XGB8-F1
#
_cell.length_a   1.000
_cell.length_b   1.000
_cell.length_c   1.000
_cell.angle_alpha   90.00
_cell.angle_beta   90.00
_cell.angle_gamma   90.00
#
_symmetry.space_group_name_H-M   'P 1'
#
loop_
_entity.id
_entity.type
_entity.pdbx_description
1 polymer ?
#
loop_
_entity_poly.entity_id
_entity_poly.type
_entity_poly.pdbx_seq_one_letter_code
_entity_poly.pdbx_strand_id
1 'polypeptide(L)'
;MRGIDAARAYLLMPHVGQVIAIFRLLEDRIEYGTFNKLCEQLLNKQCNVREKVRHMIVANQSSLTAADTSARLRPKVLLIDEVDVFLSDKYYGGTYIPSVHLKHPYIKALLDSIWKTKTLRSLTNVKALPAYKTCATQYSNWIFLFDEAIKDMLTALQSSTYIVQNDRIVYVEGESIVDNVVRGSDTIWAYYHENEKGTISQASLEENVGILINCGTFSYAEMPHDFSYIGGVTGTLKTLANIEKKILEKVYEISKRTFIPSVFGSSNRTYNSMTDVRVVNEEEYFMYIGGEISTMCNANRAILVFFESEEKLMAFYNSKELSPIKQDAQIIMEKVSVKERELCVKRAATIGKVTLLTRTFGRGTDFICRNQQLLANGGIHVLQTFFSEEISEDYQIMGRGARQGDQGSFRMILLDKDLEWVLGASWKVDLSKIIGTTLYTNLDKNRSIRYESKCGAKELGIELCKAEHKASKEFMQALATGNITAVKIFKKKQNQGANLIATPSRTVSLMDATGSMPSLLSAAKETVCTMFERASAILTEKSLPNDTFQMQFVVYRDYDCKEKELLQSSCWETKPNNLRNFMTHISAKGGGDYEEAIEIGLWYAVQQNKQSDRISQVILIGDAPAKDRPAIKRDIDNCMAVKHIGVKRNIKCQLITQMN
;
A
#
# COMPACT_ATOMS: atom_id res chain seq x y z
N MET A 1 11.36 39.71 -4.01
CA MET A 1 12.71 40.10 -3.56
C MET A 1 12.90 40.00 -2.04
N ARG A 2 11.96 40.44 -1.19
CA ARG A 2 12.12 40.40 0.28
C ARG A 2 12.40 39.02 0.92
N GLY A 3 11.92 37.91 0.35
CA GLY A 3 12.16 36.56 0.87
C GLY A 3 13.57 36.00 0.60
N ILE A 4 14.22 36.40 -0.51
CA ILE A 4 15.59 35.96 -0.85
C ILE A 4 16.60 36.68 0.03
N ASP A 5 16.36 37.96 0.33
CA ASP A 5 17.21 38.74 1.23
C ASP A 5 17.09 38.27 2.69
N ALA A 6 15.89 37.84 3.13
CA ALA A 6 15.70 37.23 4.45
C ALA A 6 16.37 35.85 4.58
N ALA A 7 16.29 34.99 3.54
CA ALA A 7 16.98 33.70 3.52
C ALA A 7 18.52 33.87 3.46
N ARG A 8 19.03 34.85 2.70
CA ARG A 8 20.45 35.22 2.71
C ARG A 8 20.88 35.78 4.07
N ALA A 9 20.07 36.62 4.71
CA ALA A 9 20.33 37.14 6.05
C ALA A 9 20.35 36.03 7.12
N TYR A 10 19.47 35.02 7.00
CA TYR A 10 19.45 33.85 7.88
C TYR A 10 20.73 33.01 7.75
N LEU A 11 21.20 32.75 6.52
CA LEU A 11 22.46 32.05 6.26
C LEU A 11 23.70 32.80 6.77
N LEU A 12 23.59 34.13 6.97
CA LEU A 12 24.64 34.98 7.52
C LEU A 12 24.58 35.08 9.06
N MET A 13 23.59 34.48 9.72
CA MET A 13 23.54 34.46 11.18
C MET A 13 24.69 33.59 11.75
N PRO A 14 25.39 34.04 12.82
CA PRO A 14 26.55 33.33 13.37
C PRO A 14 26.27 31.85 13.71
N HIS A 15 25.07 31.55 14.21
CA HIS A 15 24.65 30.20 14.57
C HIS A 15 24.43 29.30 13.35
N VAL A 16 23.96 29.85 12.22
CA VAL A 16 23.78 29.08 10.99
C VAL A 16 25.15 28.76 10.37
N GLY A 17 26.10 29.69 10.44
CA GLY A 17 27.50 29.44 10.08
C GLY A 17 28.14 28.31 10.89
N GLN A 18 27.89 28.26 12.20
CA GLN A 18 28.37 27.18 13.08
C GLN A 18 27.73 25.83 12.73
N VAL A 19 26.41 25.79 12.48
CA VAL A 19 25.72 24.57 12.06
C VAL A 19 26.26 24.09 10.71
N ILE A 20 26.40 24.97 9.72
CA ILE A 20 26.96 24.61 8.41
C ILE A 20 28.39 24.10 8.56
N ALA A 21 29.21 24.69 9.43
CA ALA A 21 30.56 24.21 9.71
C ALA A 21 30.56 22.80 10.31
N ILE A 22 29.67 22.50 11.26
CA ILE A 22 29.50 21.15 11.82
C ILE A 22 29.07 20.16 10.74
N PHE A 23 28.10 20.53 9.89
CA PHE A 23 27.64 19.66 8.80
C PHE A 23 28.73 19.41 7.75
N ARG A 24 29.55 20.41 7.43
CA ARG A 24 30.73 20.22 6.55
C ARG A 24 31.77 19.29 7.15
N LEU A 25 31.98 19.33 8.46
CA LEU A 25 32.90 18.40 9.16
C LEU A 25 32.38 16.96 9.22
N LEU A 26 31.09 16.75 8.92
CA LEU A 26 30.41 15.45 8.97
C LEU A 26 29.90 15.02 7.60
N GLU A 27 30.23 15.72 6.52
CA GLU A 27 29.66 15.51 5.19
C GLU A 27 29.88 14.08 4.69
N ASP A 28 31.06 13.50 4.96
CA ASP A 28 31.43 12.11 4.68
C ASP A 28 30.66 11.07 5.52
N ARG A 29 29.92 11.51 6.53
CA ARG A 29 29.21 10.67 7.51
C ARG A 29 27.69 10.87 7.48
N ILE A 30 27.19 11.76 6.63
CA ILE A 30 25.76 11.99 6.47
C ILE A 30 25.25 11.09 5.35
N GLU A 31 24.32 10.20 5.70
CA GLU A 31 23.63 9.33 4.76
C GLU A 31 22.20 9.83 4.58
N TYR A 32 21.79 10.10 3.34
CA TYR A 32 20.40 10.41 2.99
C TYR A 32 19.77 9.26 2.18
N GLY A 33 18.53 8.93 2.51
CA GLY A 33 17.84 7.79 1.92
C GLY A 33 16.41 7.64 2.41
N THR A 34 15.66 6.81 1.70
CA THR A 34 14.35 6.32 2.16
C THR A 34 14.52 5.36 3.34
N PHE A 35 13.44 5.10 4.09
CA PHE A 35 13.45 4.09 5.15
C PHE A 35 13.92 2.72 4.67
N ASN A 36 13.53 2.29 3.46
CA ASN A 36 13.99 1.03 2.88
C ASN A 36 15.52 1.03 2.67
N LYS A 37 16.08 2.14 2.19
CA LYS A 37 17.53 2.30 2.01
C LYS A 37 18.26 2.34 3.35
N LEU A 38 17.68 3.00 4.36
CA LEU A 38 18.21 3.02 5.72
C LEU A 38 18.27 1.60 6.30
N CYS A 39 17.17 0.83 6.22
CA CYS A 39 17.14 -0.57 6.63
C CYS A 39 18.21 -1.37 5.91
N GLU A 40 18.29 -1.27 4.59
CA GLU A 40 19.31 -1.97 3.80
C GLU A 40 20.74 -1.65 4.27
N GLN A 41 21.04 -0.37 4.51
CA GLN A 41 22.34 0.06 5.03
C GLN A 41 22.61 -0.46 6.43
N LEU A 42 21.61 -0.44 7.33
CA LEU A 42 21.75 -0.97 8.69
C LEU A 42 22.02 -2.47 8.68
N LEU A 43 21.32 -3.21 7.83
CA LEU A 43 21.49 -4.66 7.70
C LEU A 43 22.86 -5.02 7.10
N ASN A 44 23.31 -4.27 6.09
CA ASN A 44 24.55 -4.57 5.39
C ASN A 44 25.82 -4.12 6.13
N LYS A 45 25.71 -3.36 7.24
CA LYS A 45 26.85 -2.81 7.99
C LYS A 45 27.80 -3.87 8.55
N GLN A 46 27.27 -4.99 9.03
CA GLN A 46 28.10 -6.09 9.55
C GLN A 46 28.36 -7.16 8.49
N CYS A 47 27.37 -7.40 7.63
CA CYS A 47 27.42 -8.42 6.60
C CYS A 47 26.35 -8.09 5.56
N ASN A 48 26.70 -8.08 4.27
CA ASN A 48 25.68 -8.03 3.23
C ASN A 48 24.87 -9.34 3.26
N VAL A 49 23.71 -9.30 3.91
CA VAL A 49 22.88 -10.48 4.19
C VAL A 49 22.46 -11.16 2.89
N ARG A 50 22.08 -10.37 1.87
CA ARG A 50 21.66 -10.91 0.57
C ARG A 50 22.78 -11.62 -0.15
N GLU A 51 23.93 -10.96 -0.30
CA GLU A 51 25.06 -11.54 -1.02
C GLU A 51 25.63 -12.75 -0.30
N LYS A 52 25.74 -12.72 1.05
CA LYS A 52 26.23 -13.87 1.81
C LYS A 52 25.29 -15.06 1.70
N VAL A 53 23.97 -14.84 1.80
CA VAL A 53 22.98 -15.91 1.61
C VAL A 53 22.99 -16.43 0.17
N ARG A 54 23.06 -15.54 -0.83
CA ARG A 54 23.14 -15.92 -2.26
C ARG A 54 24.37 -16.79 -2.52
N HIS A 55 25.54 -16.34 -2.11
CA HIS A 55 26.80 -17.07 -2.27
C HIS A 55 26.75 -18.42 -1.57
N MET A 56 26.25 -18.46 -0.34
CA MET A 56 26.11 -19.69 0.45
C MET A 56 25.25 -20.75 -0.24
N ILE A 57 24.14 -20.33 -0.86
CA ILE A 57 23.25 -21.24 -1.60
C ILE A 57 23.87 -21.65 -2.93
N VAL A 58 24.36 -20.69 -3.73
CA VAL A 58 24.89 -20.95 -5.09
C VAL A 58 26.15 -21.80 -5.05
N ALA A 59 27.05 -21.55 -4.10
CA ALA A 59 28.26 -22.36 -3.90
C ALA A 59 28.00 -23.65 -3.08
N ASN A 60 26.73 -23.95 -2.76
CA ASN A 60 26.29 -25.11 -2.01
C ASN A 60 27.09 -25.33 -0.70
N GLN A 61 27.38 -24.25 0.02
CA GLN A 61 28.28 -24.28 1.18
C GLN A 61 27.67 -25.07 2.36
N SER A 62 28.51 -25.83 3.05
CA SER A 62 28.18 -26.58 4.27
C SER A 62 28.72 -25.93 5.55
N SER A 63 29.61 -24.94 5.44
CA SER A 63 30.20 -24.18 6.54
C SER A 63 30.30 -22.69 6.19
N LEU A 64 30.41 -21.84 7.21
CA LEU A 64 30.55 -20.39 7.07
C LEU A 64 31.79 -19.91 7.81
N THR A 65 32.54 -19.01 7.20
CA THR A 65 33.62 -18.28 7.87
C THR A 65 33.03 -17.12 8.68
N ALA A 66 33.53 -16.97 9.91
CA ALA A 66 33.21 -15.83 10.74
C ALA A 66 33.68 -14.54 10.04
N ALA A 67 32.85 -13.50 10.12
CA ALA A 67 33.25 -12.17 9.71
C ALA A 67 34.21 -11.57 10.75
N ASP A 68 35.21 -10.82 10.30
CA ASP A 68 36.08 -10.05 11.19
C ASP A 68 35.29 -8.87 11.77
N THR A 69 34.77 -9.03 12.99
CA THR A 69 33.89 -8.06 13.67
C THR A 69 34.67 -7.11 14.57
N SER A 70 35.81 -6.61 14.10
CA SER A 70 36.65 -5.64 14.83
C SER A 70 36.26 -4.16 14.61
N ALA A 71 35.06 -3.88 14.10
CA ALA A 71 34.60 -2.51 13.85
C ALA A 71 34.02 -1.85 15.11
N ARG A 72 34.67 -0.78 15.57
CA ARG A 72 34.20 0.07 16.68
C ARG A 72 32.84 0.70 16.34
N LEU A 73 31.79 0.32 17.10
CA LEU A 73 30.47 0.93 17.00
C LEU A 73 30.53 2.39 17.45
N ARG A 74 30.30 3.31 16.51
CA ARG A 74 30.14 4.74 16.80
C ARG A 74 28.67 5.05 17.09
N PRO A 75 28.37 5.96 18.02
CA PRO A 75 27.01 6.48 18.21
C PRO A 75 26.44 7.02 16.89
N LYS A 76 25.15 6.80 16.67
CA LYS A 76 24.45 7.25 15.45
C LYS A 76 23.26 8.12 15.83
N VAL A 77 22.98 9.08 14.97
CA VAL A 77 21.82 9.98 15.07
C VAL A 77 20.88 9.66 13.91
N LEU A 78 19.61 9.44 14.22
CA LEU A 78 18.54 9.31 13.24
C LEU A 78 17.76 10.61 13.19
N LEU A 79 17.63 11.20 11.99
CA LEU A 79 16.77 12.34 11.74
C LEU A 79 15.70 11.94 10.71
N ILE A 80 14.45 11.94 11.13
CA ILE A 80 13.31 11.55 10.31
C ILE A 80 12.66 12.80 9.72
N ASP A 81 12.65 12.92 8.40
CA ASP A 81 11.75 13.86 7.72
C ASP A 81 10.35 13.25 7.62
N GLU A 82 9.32 14.09 7.65
CA GLU A 82 7.91 13.69 7.65
C GLU A 82 7.58 12.60 8.70
N VAL A 83 7.79 12.91 9.98
CA VAL A 83 7.49 12.00 11.12
C VAL A 83 6.09 11.38 11.07
N ASP A 84 5.11 12.09 10.50
CA ASP A 84 3.76 11.59 10.28
C ASP A 84 3.68 10.47 9.22
N VAL A 85 4.50 10.48 8.14
CA VAL A 85 4.65 9.29 7.26
C VAL A 85 5.14 8.12 8.09
N PHE A 86 6.15 8.34 8.92
CA PHE A 86 6.78 7.26 9.66
C PHE A 86 5.78 6.54 10.56
N LEU A 87 4.86 7.27 11.19
CA LEU A 87 3.81 6.73 12.07
C LEU A 87 2.64 6.04 11.33
N SER A 88 2.59 6.14 10.00
CA SER A 88 1.56 5.47 9.19
C SER A 88 1.66 3.94 9.21
N ASP A 89 0.58 3.27 8.80
CA ASP A 89 0.50 1.80 8.73
C ASP A 89 1.55 1.18 7.81
N LYS A 90 1.97 1.92 6.78
CA LYS A 90 2.98 1.48 5.82
C LYS A 90 4.34 1.26 6.48
N TYR A 91 4.72 2.14 7.41
CA TYR A 91 6.03 2.11 8.05
C TYR A 91 5.92 1.60 9.49
N TYR A 92 5.37 2.35 10.43
CA TYR A 92 5.29 1.94 11.84
C TYR A 92 4.60 0.58 12.03
N GLY A 93 3.53 0.30 11.27
CA GLY A 93 2.85 -1.00 11.26
C GLY A 93 3.44 -2.06 10.32
N GLY A 94 4.47 -1.68 9.55
CA GLY A 94 5.03 -2.47 8.45
C GLY A 94 6.39 -3.09 8.74
N THR A 95 6.86 -3.90 7.79
CA THR A 95 8.16 -4.57 7.88
C THR A 95 8.95 -4.46 6.60
N TYR A 96 10.27 -4.52 6.73
CA TYR A 96 11.23 -4.64 5.64
C TYR A 96 11.64 -6.10 5.49
N ILE A 97 11.43 -6.68 4.30
CA ILE A 97 11.72 -8.09 4.02
C ILE A 97 12.81 -8.16 2.94
N PRO A 98 14.09 -8.29 3.30
CA PRO A 98 15.14 -8.52 2.31
C PRO A 98 15.02 -9.92 1.72
N SER A 99 14.87 -10.00 0.40
CA SER A 99 14.82 -11.28 -0.33
C SER A 99 16.00 -11.41 -1.29
N VAL A 100 16.47 -12.64 -1.49
CA VAL A 100 17.47 -13.01 -2.50
C VAL A 100 16.75 -13.62 -3.69
N HIS A 101 17.05 -13.12 -4.88
CA HIS A 101 16.54 -13.66 -6.13
C HIS A 101 17.57 -14.64 -6.72
N LEU A 102 17.32 -15.93 -6.59
CA LEU A 102 18.21 -16.97 -7.10
C LEU A 102 17.93 -17.23 -8.58
N LYS A 103 18.86 -16.78 -9.44
CA LYS A 103 18.86 -17.02 -10.89
C LYS A 103 19.99 -17.98 -11.25
N HIS A 104 19.64 -19.09 -11.90
CA HIS A 104 20.60 -20.05 -12.44
C HIS A 104 19.95 -20.85 -13.58
N PRO A 105 20.68 -21.28 -14.62
CA PRO A 105 20.13 -22.10 -15.70
C PRO A 105 19.37 -23.35 -15.21
N TYR A 106 19.88 -24.04 -14.18
CA TYR A 106 19.17 -25.18 -13.56
C TYR A 106 17.83 -24.78 -12.91
N ILE A 107 17.78 -23.62 -12.25
CA ILE A 107 16.54 -23.09 -11.65
C ILE A 107 15.54 -22.75 -12.76
N LYS A 108 16.01 -22.09 -13.84
CA LYS A 108 15.16 -21.77 -14.99
C LYS A 108 14.57 -23.03 -15.63
N ALA A 109 15.40 -24.07 -15.85
CA ALA A 109 14.93 -25.34 -16.39
C ALA A 109 13.88 -26.03 -15.49
N LEU A 110 14.02 -25.90 -14.17
CA LEU A 110 13.01 -26.37 -13.21
C LEU A 110 11.71 -25.59 -13.34
N LEU A 111 11.76 -24.26 -13.33
CA LEU A 111 10.58 -23.40 -13.48
C LEU A 111 9.86 -23.65 -14.82
N ASP A 112 10.62 -23.81 -15.91
CA ASP A 112 10.07 -24.15 -17.23
C ASP A 112 9.36 -25.50 -17.22
N SER A 113 9.92 -26.49 -16.53
CA SER A 113 9.32 -27.83 -16.41
C SER A 113 8.04 -27.80 -15.58
N ILE A 114 8.02 -27.04 -14.49
CA ILE A 114 6.83 -26.84 -13.66
C ILE A 114 5.74 -26.12 -14.47
N TRP A 115 6.09 -25.03 -15.15
CA TRP A 115 5.15 -24.26 -15.95
C TRP A 115 4.56 -25.05 -17.13
N LYS A 116 5.38 -25.84 -17.84
CA LYS A 116 4.88 -26.69 -18.94
C LYS A 116 3.93 -27.77 -18.44
N THR A 117 4.17 -28.30 -17.25
CA THR A 117 3.40 -29.40 -16.68
C THR A 117 2.32 -28.85 -15.74
N LYS A 118 1.50 -27.90 -16.23
CA LYS A 118 0.45 -27.11 -15.50
C LYS A 118 -0.49 -27.92 -14.58
N THR A 119 -0.40 -29.26 -14.58
CA THR A 119 -1.15 -30.24 -13.78
C THR A 119 -0.41 -30.75 -12.54
N LEU A 120 0.88 -30.43 -12.34
CA LEU A 120 1.60 -30.83 -11.14
C LEU A 120 1.03 -30.10 -9.92
N ARG A 121 0.50 -30.86 -8.96
CA ARG A 121 -0.09 -30.33 -7.71
C ARG A 121 0.66 -30.80 -6.45
N SER A 122 1.64 -31.68 -6.60
CA SER A 122 2.38 -32.26 -5.47
C SER A 122 3.89 -32.06 -5.64
N LEU A 123 4.55 -31.80 -4.52
CA LEU A 123 6.01 -31.73 -4.45
C LEU A 123 6.63 -33.06 -4.90
N THR A 124 6.02 -34.20 -4.59
CA THR A 124 6.49 -35.54 -5.02
C THR A 124 6.59 -35.64 -6.54
N ASN A 125 5.59 -35.14 -7.27
CA ASN A 125 5.61 -35.20 -8.72
C ASN A 125 6.65 -34.23 -9.32
N VAL A 126 6.83 -33.05 -8.71
CA VAL A 126 7.91 -32.13 -9.09
C VAL A 126 9.28 -32.76 -8.83
N LYS A 127 9.45 -33.48 -7.71
CA LYS A 127 10.69 -34.20 -7.37
C LYS A 127 11.05 -35.30 -8.37
N ALA A 128 10.07 -35.85 -9.08
CA ALA A 128 10.30 -36.85 -10.12
C ALA A 128 10.92 -36.24 -11.40
N LEU A 129 10.76 -34.93 -11.63
CA LEU A 129 11.25 -34.25 -12.83
C LEU A 129 12.79 -34.30 -12.92
N PRO A 130 13.35 -34.53 -14.13
CA PRO A 130 14.80 -34.47 -14.33
C PRO A 130 15.41 -33.13 -13.89
N ALA A 131 14.74 -32.02 -14.21
CA ALA A 131 15.21 -30.68 -13.85
C ALA A 131 15.30 -30.46 -12.32
N TYR A 132 14.38 -31.05 -11.55
CA TYR A 132 14.46 -31.03 -10.09
C TYR A 132 15.65 -31.85 -9.60
N LYS A 133 15.85 -33.06 -10.13
CA LYS A 133 16.97 -33.93 -9.74
C LYS A 133 18.32 -33.23 -9.97
N THR A 134 18.48 -32.52 -11.08
CA THR A 134 19.67 -31.70 -11.35
C THR A 134 19.85 -30.60 -10.29
N CYS A 135 18.79 -29.88 -9.92
CA CYS A 135 18.84 -28.88 -8.85
C CYS A 135 19.20 -29.51 -7.49
N ALA A 136 18.63 -30.67 -7.18
CA ALA A 136 18.87 -31.39 -5.93
C ALA A 136 20.32 -31.84 -5.79
N THR A 137 20.96 -32.26 -6.89
CA THR A 137 22.39 -32.58 -6.90
C THR A 137 23.24 -31.32 -6.70
N GLN A 138 22.92 -30.23 -7.41
CA GLN A 138 23.71 -28.99 -7.37
C GLN A 138 23.62 -28.28 -6.01
N TYR A 139 22.43 -28.27 -5.39
CA TYR A 139 22.12 -27.50 -4.18
C TYR A 139 21.78 -28.39 -2.98
N SER A 140 22.40 -29.56 -2.87
CA SER A 140 22.08 -30.59 -1.88
C SER A 140 22.02 -30.09 -0.42
N ASN A 141 22.87 -29.13 -0.03
CA ASN A 141 22.87 -28.56 1.32
C ASN A 141 21.69 -27.62 1.61
N TRP A 142 21.02 -27.15 0.55
CA TRP A 142 20.00 -26.10 0.57
C TRP A 142 18.71 -26.51 -0.15
N ILE A 143 18.60 -27.74 -0.62
CA ILE A 143 17.46 -28.24 -1.40
C ILE A 143 16.13 -28.09 -0.67
N PHE A 144 16.15 -28.11 0.66
CA PHE A 144 14.96 -27.84 1.48
C PHE A 144 14.34 -26.47 1.17
N LEU A 145 15.14 -25.44 0.84
CA LEU A 145 14.60 -24.12 0.47
C LEU A 145 13.86 -24.16 -0.86
N PHE A 146 14.32 -25.00 -1.78
CA PHE A 146 13.68 -25.18 -3.08
C PHE A 146 12.39 -25.98 -2.90
N ASP A 147 12.39 -27.01 -2.04
CA ASP A 147 11.18 -27.74 -1.67
C ASP A 147 10.10 -26.79 -1.15
N GLU A 148 10.45 -25.93 -0.20
CA GLU A 148 9.53 -24.96 0.37
C GLU A 148 9.09 -23.90 -0.65
N ALA A 149 9.99 -23.38 -1.49
CA ALA A 149 9.63 -22.43 -2.54
C ALA A 149 8.72 -23.05 -3.61
N ILE A 150 8.95 -24.31 -4.00
CA ILE A 150 8.12 -25.05 -4.95
C ILE A 150 6.70 -25.22 -4.39
N LYS A 151 6.55 -25.52 -3.09
CA LYS A 151 5.22 -25.59 -2.46
C LYS A 151 4.42 -24.30 -2.67
N ASP A 152 5.03 -23.15 -2.39
CA ASP A 152 4.40 -21.84 -2.59
C ASP A 152 4.16 -21.55 -4.09
N MET A 153 5.03 -22.02 -4.98
CA MET A 153 4.83 -21.88 -6.43
C MET A 153 3.64 -22.71 -6.94
N LEU A 154 3.42 -23.91 -6.38
CA LEU A 154 2.31 -24.77 -6.77
C LEU A 154 0.94 -24.22 -6.31
N THR A 155 0.90 -23.43 -5.24
CA THR A 155 -0.33 -22.76 -4.76
C THR A 155 -0.62 -21.44 -5.48
N ALA A 156 0.42 -20.71 -5.90
CA ALA A 156 0.35 -19.39 -6.56
C ALA A 156 -0.20 -19.39 -8.01
N LEU A 157 -0.55 -20.55 -8.59
CA LEU A 157 -0.90 -20.65 -10.02
C LEU A 157 -2.24 -20.00 -10.42
N GLN A 158 -2.90 -19.24 -9.55
CA GLN A 158 -4.20 -18.62 -9.85
C GLN A 158 -4.32 -17.19 -9.32
N SER A 159 -4.32 -16.24 -10.27
CA SER A 159 -4.90 -14.90 -10.16
C SER A 159 -4.19 -13.90 -9.24
N SER A 160 -3.28 -13.09 -9.82
CA SER A 160 -2.94 -11.78 -9.28
C SER A 160 -3.24 -10.66 -10.29
N THR A 161 -3.63 -9.49 -9.80
CA THR A 161 -3.81 -8.28 -10.61
C THR A 161 -2.44 -7.59 -10.79
N TYR A 162 -2.03 -7.42 -12.05
CA TYR A 162 -0.78 -6.73 -12.42
C TYR A 162 -0.97 -5.91 -13.71
N ILE A 163 0.01 -5.04 -13.99
CA ILE A 163 0.07 -4.24 -15.22
C ILE A 163 1.32 -4.67 -16.00
N VAL A 164 1.20 -4.80 -17.32
CA VAL A 164 2.33 -5.00 -18.22
C VAL A 164 2.71 -3.64 -18.82
N GLN A 165 3.95 -3.20 -18.62
CA GLN A 165 4.44 -1.95 -19.17
C GLN A 165 5.94 -2.06 -19.48
N ASN A 166 6.36 -1.56 -20.65
CA ASN A 166 7.76 -1.54 -21.09
C ASN A 166 8.46 -2.90 -20.94
N ASP A 167 7.81 -3.96 -21.43
CA ASP A 167 8.34 -5.33 -21.37
C ASP A 167 8.51 -5.88 -19.94
N ARG A 168 7.86 -5.31 -18.92
CA ARG A 168 7.94 -5.76 -17.52
C ARG A 168 6.58 -5.85 -16.85
N ILE A 169 6.52 -6.69 -15.82
CA ILE A 169 5.41 -6.70 -14.85
C ILE A 169 5.65 -5.58 -13.84
N VAL A 170 4.67 -4.69 -13.69
CA VAL A 170 4.75 -3.53 -12.81
C VAL A 170 3.53 -3.45 -11.89
N TYR A 171 3.73 -2.80 -10.74
CA TYR A 171 2.70 -2.58 -9.72
C TYR A 171 2.55 -1.08 -9.43
N VAL A 172 1.40 -0.67 -8.89
CA VAL A 172 1.18 0.71 -8.46
C VAL A 172 1.49 0.81 -6.96
N GLU A 173 2.43 1.68 -6.57
CA GLU A 173 2.74 2.00 -5.17
C GLU A 173 2.82 3.52 -4.96
N GLY A 174 1.91 4.07 -4.13
CA GLY A 174 1.87 5.51 -3.88
C GLY A 174 1.69 6.28 -5.19
N GLU A 175 2.52 7.31 -5.44
CA GLU A 175 2.38 8.18 -6.62
C GLU A 175 2.93 7.56 -7.91
N SER A 176 3.51 6.36 -7.86
CA SER A 176 4.33 5.86 -8.97
C SER A 176 4.07 4.39 -9.28
N ILE A 177 4.26 4.05 -10.56
CA ILE A 177 4.40 2.68 -11.00
C ILE A 177 5.81 2.22 -10.63
N VAL A 178 5.90 1.08 -9.94
CA VAL A 178 7.15 0.46 -9.50
C VAL A 178 7.36 -0.86 -10.26
N ASP A 179 8.55 -1.02 -10.82
CA ASP A 179 8.96 -2.18 -11.62
C ASP A 179 9.95 -3.11 -10.87
N ASN A 180 10.30 -2.75 -9.64
CA ASN A 180 11.24 -3.47 -8.78
C ASN A 180 10.55 -4.26 -7.66
N VAL A 181 9.23 -4.35 -7.68
CA VAL A 181 8.43 -5.08 -6.68
C VAL A 181 8.10 -6.47 -7.20
N VAL A 182 8.32 -7.48 -6.35
CA VAL A 182 8.01 -8.87 -6.66
C VAL A 182 7.06 -9.41 -5.60
N ARG A 183 5.84 -9.77 -6.00
CA ARG A 183 4.81 -10.37 -5.15
C ARG A 183 4.93 -11.89 -5.15
N GLY A 184 6.04 -12.37 -4.57
CA GLY A 184 6.29 -13.81 -4.43
C GLY A 184 6.26 -14.58 -5.75
N SER A 185 5.66 -15.76 -5.73
CA SER A 185 5.56 -16.66 -6.89
C SER A 185 4.57 -16.16 -7.96
N ASP A 186 3.64 -15.28 -7.61
CA ASP A 186 2.64 -14.75 -8.55
C ASP A 186 3.28 -13.93 -9.65
N THR A 187 4.26 -13.07 -9.31
CA THR A 187 4.99 -12.28 -10.30
C THR A 187 5.74 -13.19 -11.26
N ILE A 188 6.32 -14.28 -10.77
CA ILE A 188 7.03 -15.26 -11.62
C ILE A 188 6.07 -15.84 -12.65
N TRP A 189 4.89 -16.30 -12.21
CA TRP A 189 3.88 -16.86 -13.11
C TRP A 189 3.23 -15.82 -14.02
N ALA A 190 3.13 -14.56 -13.60
CA ALA A 190 2.71 -13.47 -14.46
C ALA A 190 3.66 -13.29 -15.66
N TYR A 191 4.98 -13.33 -15.42
CA TYR A 191 5.97 -13.27 -16.51
C TYR A 191 5.82 -14.44 -17.50
N TYR A 192 5.65 -15.68 -17.00
CA TYR A 192 5.42 -16.84 -17.86
C TYR A 192 4.13 -16.73 -18.69
N HIS A 193 3.04 -16.30 -18.05
CA HIS A 193 1.74 -16.13 -18.70
C HIS A 193 1.74 -15.06 -19.78
N GLU A 194 2.33 -13.90 -19.52
CA GLU A 194 2.42 -12.80 -20.48
C GLU A 194 3.43 -13.08 -21.60
N ASN A 195 4.49 -13.85 -21.31
CA ASN A 195 5.37 -14.36 -22.35
C ASN A 195 4.66 -15.35 -23.29
N GLU A 196 3.83 -16.28 -22.78
CA GLU A 196 3.00 -17.16 -23.62
C GLU A 196 2.03 -16.39 -24.51
N LYS A 197 1.53 -15.22 -24.06
CA LYS A 197 0.69 -14.33 -24.85
C LYS A 197 1.46 -13.45 -25.84
N GLY A 198 2.79 -13.40 -25.74
CA GLY A 198 3.65 -12.53 -26.54
C GLY A 198 3.64 -11.06 -26.12
N THR A 199 3.11 -10.71 -24.95
CA THR A 199 3.11 -9.33 -24.42
C THR A 199 4.41 -8.96 -23.70
N ILE A 200 5.20 -9.96 -23.29
CA ILE A 200 6.55 -9.81 -22.74
C ILE A 200 7.55 -10.69 -23.51
N SER A 201 8.75 -10.17 -23.74
CA SER A 201 9.85 -10.83 -24.45
C SER A 201 10.44 -11.99 -23.65
N GLN A 202 11.08 -12.92 -24.38
CA GLN A 202 11.82 -14.03 -23.77
C GLN A 202 12.98 -13.54 -22.89
N ALA A 203 13.65 -12.46 -23.30
CA ALA A 203 14.75 -11.86 -22.54
C ALA A 203 14.26 -11.32 -21.19
N SER A 204 13.11 -10.65 -21.17
CA SER A 204 12.51 -10.16 -19.93
C SER A 204 12.01 -11.29 -19.02
N LEU A 205 11.43 -12.36 -19.60
CA LEU A 205 11.11 -13.57 -18.82
C LEU A 205 12.37 -14.10 -18.12
N GLU A 206 13.45 -14.31 -18.87
CA GLU A 206 14.72 -14.85 -18.34
C GLU A 206 15.35 -13.94 -17.28
N GLU A 207 15.27 -12.63 -17.48
CA GLU A 207 15.78 -11.66 -16.52
C GLU A 207 14.97 -11.66 -15.22
N ASN A 208 13.64 -11.83 -15.25
CA ASN A 208 12.80 -11.55 -14.08
C ASN A 208 12.33 -12.79 -13.31
N VAL A 209 12.54 -14.01 -13.82
CA VAL A 209 12.16 -15.25 -13.11
C VAL A 209 13.30 -15.83 -12.27
N GLY A 210 12.95 -16.57 -11.22
CA GLY A 210 13.90 -17.20 -10.29
C GLY A 210 13.24 -17.53 -8.96
N ILE A 211 13.96 -18.19 -8.07
CA ILE A 211 13.42 -18.52 -6.74
C ILE A 211 13.73 -17.36 -5.77
N LEU A 212 12.70 -16.81 -5.15
CA LEU A 212 12.83 -15.81 -4.09
C LEU A 212 13.01 -16.48 -2.74
N ILE A 213 14.06 -16.09 -2.01
CA ILE A 213 14.32 -16.55 -0.65
C ILE A 213 14.32 -15.36 0.32
N ASN A 214 13.38 -15.34 1.25
CA ASN A 214 13.27 -14.39 2.35
C ASN A 214 14.47 -14.53 3.31
N CYS A 215 15.16 -13.42 3.59
CA CYS A 215 16.35 -13.33 4.46
C CYS A 215 16.10 -12.66 5.82
N GLY A 216 14.84 -12.56 6.23
CA GLY A 216 14.42 -12.00 7.51
C GLY A 216 13.26 -11.04 7.34
N THR A 217 12.61 -10.73 8.45
CA THR A 217 11.56 -9.72 8.54
C THR A 217 11.97 -8.70 9.60
N PHE A 218 12.14 -7.44 9.19
CA PHE A 218 12.63 -6.37 10.06
C PHE A 218 11.54 -5.32 10.27
N SER A 219 11.05 -5.18 11.50
CA SER A 219 10.08 -4.13 11.85
C SER A 219 10.68 -2.73 11.65
N TYR A 220 10.01 -1.84 10.92
CA TYR A 220 10.43 -0.44 10.82
C TYR A 220 10.29 0.29 12.16
N ALA A 221 9.31 -0.08 12.99
CA ALA A 221 9.13 0.53 14.31
C ALA A 221 10.33 0.25 15.25
N GLU A 222 10.97 -0.91 15.09
CA GLU A 222 12.09 -1.32 15.95
C GLU A 222 13.45 -0.80 15.48
N MET A 223 13.61 -0.51 14.19
CA MET A 223 14.88 -0.06 13.61
C MET A 223 15.43 1.23 14.25
N PRO A 224 14.61 2.26 14.58
CA PRO A 224 15.08 3.45 15.29
C PRO A 224 15.77 3.16 16.63
N HIS A 225 15.46 2.07 17.33
CA HIS A 225 16.10 1.73 18.60
C HIS A 225 17.59 1.36 18.45
N ASP A 226 18.06 1.07 17.23
CA ASP A 226 19.49 0.88 16.95
C ASP A 226 20.31 2.20 16.97
N PHE A 227 19.63 3.36 17.08
CA PHE A 227 20.26 4.69 17.08
C PHE A 227 20.36 5.25 18.50
N SER A 228 21.45 5.95 18.77
CA SER A 228 21.71 6.55 20.08
C SER A 228 20.86 7.80 20.32
N TYR A 229 20.51 8.50 19.24
CA TYR A 229 19.67 9.69 19.29
C TYR A 229 18.68 9.65 18.14
N ILE A 230 17.42 9.99 18.42
CA ILE A 230 16.35 10.05 17.44
C ILE A 230 15.76 11.47 17.47
N GLY A 231 15.60 12.04 16.29
CA GLY A 231 14.91 13.30 16.08
C GLY A 231 14.15 13.27 14.77
N GLY A 232 13.35 14.30 14.53
CA GLY A 232 12.64 14.41 13.27
C GLY A 232 11.90 15.73 13.11
N VAL A 233 11.40 15.95 11.92
CA VAL A 233 10.64 17.13 11.54
C VAL A 233 9.34 16.70 10.86
N THR A 234 8.28 17.46 11.09
CA THR A 234 7.01 17.31 10.38
C THR A 234 6.25 18.64 10.40
N GLY A 235 5.51 18.92 9.34
CA GLY A 235 4.63 20.08 9.26
C GLY A 235 3.34 19.93 10.08
N THR A 236 3.01 18.73 10.52
CA THR A 236 1.69 18.34 11.04
C THR A 236 1.72 17.85 12.49
N LEU A 237 2.76 18.19 13.27
CA LEU A 237 2.92 17.74 14.67
C LEU A 237 1.69 18.04 15.55
N LYS A 238 1.00 19.18 15.31
CA LYS A 238 -0.20 19.56 16.07
C LYS A 238 -1.38 18.63 15.79
N THR A 239 -1.50 18.17 14.55
CA THR A 239 -2.64 17.39 14.04
C THR A 239 -2.47 15.88 14.22
N LEU A 240 -1.31 15.42 14.71
CA LEU A 240 -1.11 14.02 15.07
C LEU A 240 -2.13 13.56 16.13
N ALA A 241 -2.56 12.31 16.00
CA ALA A 241 -3.45 11.67 16.96
C ALA A 241 -2.79 11.52 18.34
N ASN A 242 -3.58 11.36 19.39
CA ASN A 242 -3.04 11.22 20.74
C ASN A 242 -2.20 9.95 20.92
N ILE A 243 -2.55 8.87 20.21
CA ILE A 243 -1.80 7.61 20.25
C ILE A 243 -0.43 7.78 19.57
N GLU A 244 -0.37 8.45 18.42
CA GLU A 244 0.88 8.80 17.73
C GLU A 244 1.79 9.66 18.60
N LYS A 245 1.22 10.67 19.28
CA LYS A 245 1.95 11.50 20.25
C LYS A 245 2.51 10.66 21.40
N LYS A 246 1.73 9.70 21.92
CA LYS A 246 2.17 8.75 22.96
C LYS A 246 3.27 7.82 22.46
N ILE A 247 3.23 7.38 21.20
CA ILE A 247 4.31 6.58 20.60
C ILE A 247 5.61 7.37 20.61
N LEU A 248 5.59 8.62 20.12
CA LEU A 248 6.78 9.47 20.11
C LEU A 248 7.35 9.67 21.52
N GLU A 249 6.49 9.89 22.53
CA GLU A 249 6.92 10.10 23.92
C GLU A 249 7.40 8.83 24.62
N LYS A 250 6.65 7.72 24.52
CA LYS A 250 6.85 6.52 25.32
C LYS A 250 7.74 5.47 24.67
N VAL A 251 7.69 5.37 23.34
CA VAL A 251 8.47 4.38 22.59
C VAL A 251 9.81 4.97 22.19
N TYR A 252 9.80 6.17 21.60
CA TYR A 252 11.02 6.81 21.09
C TYR A 252 11.64 7.85 22.03
N GLU A 253 11.08 8.01 23.23
CA GLU A 253 11.60 8.93 24.27
C GLU A 253 11.74 10.39 23.82
N ILE A 254 10.93 10.81 22.83
CA ILE A 254 10.92 12.17 22.31
C ILE A 254 10.14 13.06 23.27
N SER A 255 10.85 13.59 24.27
CA SER A 255 10.31 14.47 25.31
C SER A 255 10.20 15.94 24.89
N LYS A 256 10.96 16.37 23.88
CA LYS A 256 11.03 17.77 23.44
C LYS A 256 10.30 17.96 22.12
N ARG A 257 9.39 18.94 22.09
CA ARG A 257 8.67 19.38 20.88
C ARG A 257 8.91 20.86 20.69
N THR A 258 9.45 21.23 19.53
CA THR A 258 9.73 22.63 19.20
C THR A 258 8.92 23.02 17.98
N PHE A 259 8.20 24.13 18.07
CA PHE A 259 7.47 24.71 16.93
C PHE A 259 8.28 25.87 16.38
N ILE A 260 8.79 25.69 15.16
CA ILE A 260 9.54 26.74 14.47
C ILE A 260 8.54 27.65 13.75
N PRO A 261 8.52 28.96 14.04
CA PRO A 261 7.66 29.89 13.31
C PRO A 261 8.11 29.98 11.85
N SER A 262 7.16 30.22 10.96
CA SER A 262 7.46 30.46 9.55
C SER A 262 8.29 31.73 9.39
N VAL A 263 9.38 31.66 8.62
CA VAL A 263 10.18 32.84 8.23
C VAL A 263 9.40 33.82 7.35
N PHE A 264 8.27 33.38 6.79
CA PHE A 264 7.38 34.18 5.95
C PHE A 264 6.21 34.79 6.73
N GLY A 265 6.17 34.63 8.06
CA GLY A 265 5.06 35.07 8.89
C GLY A 265 3.83 34.16 8.80
N SER A 266 2.66 34.70 9.16
CA SER A 266 1.39 33.98 9.10
C SER A 266 1.01 33.62 7.66
N SER A 267 0.28 32.51 7.50
CA SER A 267 -0.24 32.11 6.19
C SER A 267 -1.24 33.15 5.68
N ASN A 268 -1.07 33.58 4.43
CA ASN A 268 -2.02 34.45 3.72
C ASN A 268 -3.16 33.66 3.06
N ARG A 269 -3.44 32.46 3.57
CA ARG A 269 -4.50 31.60 3.04
C ARG A 269 -5.87 32.08 3.51
N THR A 270 -6.79 32.23 2.57
CA THR A 270 -8.22 32.39 2.87
C THR A 270 -8.86 31.01 3.05
N TYR A 271 -9.29 30.71 4.27
CA TYR A 271 -10.07 29.52 4.61
C TYR A 271 -10.88 29.76 5.89
N ASN A 272 -12.18 29.46 5.85
CA ASN A 272 -13.07 29.45 7.00
C ASN A 272 -13.85 28.13 7.04
N SER A 273 -13.57 27.28 8.03
CA SER A 273 -14.19 25.96 8.18
C SER A 273 -15.72 25.98 8.32
N MET A 274 -16.31 27.13 8.66
CA MET A 274 -17.76 27.29 8.79
C MET A 274 -18.46 27.55 7.44
N THR A 275 -17.74 28.02 6.43
CA THR A 275 -18.34 28.47 5.15
C THR A 275 -17.70 27.86 3.90
N ASP A 276 -16.45 27.42 3.99
CA ASP A 276 -15.67 26.88 2.87
C ASP A 276 -15.72 25.33 2.79
N VAL A 277 -16.51 24.69 3.65
CA VAL A 277 -16.78 23.25 3.62
C VAL A 277 -18.25 23.06 3.27
N ARG A 278 -18.51 22.43 2.13
CA ARG A 278 -19.86 22.17 1.64
C ARG A 278 -20.05 20.68 1.40
N VAL A 279 -21.19 20.15 1.85
CA VAL A 279 -21.63 18.79 1.55
C VAL A 279 -22.77 18.87 0.56
N VAL A 280 -22.72 18.03 -0.48
CA VAL A 280 -23.66 18.03 -1.61
C VAL A 280 -24.02 16.59 -1.97
N ASN A 281 -25.17 16.43 -2.61
CA ASN A 281 -25.59 15.14 -3.15
C ASN A 281 -24.89 14.85 -4.50
N GLU A 282 -25.12 13.65 -5.05
CA GLU A 282 -24.48 13.18 -6.28
C GLU A 282 -24.81 14.03 -7.52
N GLU A 283 -26.06 14.50 -7.64
CA GLU A 283 -26.51 15.33 -8.77
C GLU A 283 -25.83 16.71 -8.78
N GLU A 284 -25.55 17.24 -7.59
CA GLU A 284 -24.94 18.55 -7.39
C GLU A 284 -23.40 18.49 -7.34
N TYR A 285 -22.81 17.34 -7.06
CA TYR A 285 -21.37 17.19 -6.79
C TYR A 285 -20.48 17.75 -7.90
N PHE A 286 -20.65 17.28 -9.14
CA PHE A 286 -19.88 17.80 -10.27
C PHE A 286 -20.28 19.23 -10.66
N MET A 287 -21.54 19.61 -10.45
CA MET A 287 -22.00 20.98 -10.71
C MET A 287 -21.26 22.00 -9.84
N TYR A 288 -21.13 21.74 -8.54
CA TYR A 288 -20.39 22.62 -7.64
C TYR A 288 -18.89 22.63 -7.92
N ILE A 289 -18.29 21.48 -8.23
CA ILE A 289 -16.86 21.40 -8.60
C ILE A 289 -16.61 22.22 -9.88
N GLY A 290 -17.43 22.03 -10.92
CA GLY A 290 -17.33 22.80 -12.16
C GLY A 290 -17.56 24.30 -11.97
N GLY A 291 -18.52 24.67 -11.12
CA GLY A 291 -18.81 26.05 -10.76
C GLY A 291 -17.65 26.74 -10.05
N GLU A 292 -16.98 26.05 -9.11
CA GLU A 292 -15.80 26.58 -8.42
C GLU A 292 -14.63 26.77 -9.40
N ILE A 293 -14.40 25.79 -10.30
CA ILE A 293 -13.37 25.90 -11.35
C ILE A 293 -13.66 27.11 -12.24
N SER A 294 -14.89 27.27 -12.73
CA SER A 294 -15.28 28.40 -13.58
C SER A 294 -15.05 29.74 -12.87
N THR A 295 -15.41 29.83 -11.58
CA THR A 295 -15.20 31.03 -10.76
C THR A 295 -13.72 31.38 -10.66
N MET A 296 -12.85 30.40 -10.43
CA MET A 296 -11.40 30.63 -10.34
C MET A 296 -10.78 30.99 -11.69
N CYS A 297 -11.20 30.34 -12.78
CA CYS A 297 -10.76 30.66 -14.13
C CYS A 297 -11.15 32.10 -14.52
N ASN A 298 -12.39 32.52 -14.25
CA ASN A 298 -12.87 33.88 -14.50
C ASN A 298 -12.11 34.94 -13.68
N ALA A 299 -11.64 34.55 -12.48
CA ALA A 299 -10.77 35.38 -11.65
C ALA A 299 -9.29 35.34 -12.07
N ASN A 300 -8.94 34.67 -13.18
CA ASN A 300 -7.55 34.46 -13.64
C ASN A 300 -6.66 33.82 -12.55
N ARG A 301 -7.22 32.89 -11.78
CA ARG A 301 -6.51 32.11 -10.74
C ARG A 301 -6.26 30.69 -11.22
N ALA A 302 -5.20 30.08 -10.69
CA ALA A 302 -4.92 28.65 -10.87
C ALA A 302 -5.73 27.84 -9.86
N ILE A 303 -6.18 26.65 -10.23
CA ILE A 303 -6.90 25.73 -9.34
C ILE A 303 -6.30 24.32 -9.36
N LEU A 304 -6.10 23.76 -8.16
CA LEU A 304 -5.72 22.37 -7.92
C LEU A 304 -6.92 21.64 -7.32
N VAL A 305 -7.47 20.65 -8.02
CA VAL A 305 -8.63 19.87 -7.59
C VAL A 305 -8.20 18.46 -7.24
N PHE A 306 -8.33 18.08 -5.97
CA PHE A 306 -7.92 16.77 -5.45
C PHE A 306 -9.11 15.84 -5.31
N PHE A 307 -9.06 14.71 -6.01
CA PHE A 307 -10.04 13.62 -5.97
C PHE A 307 -9.52 12.44 -5.15
N GLU A 308 -10.41 11.75 -4.46
CA GLU A 308 -10.05 10.58 -3.65
C GLU A 308 -9.42 9.45 -4.48
N SER A 309 -9.91 9.25 -5.70
CA SER A 309 -9.51 8.14 -6.57
C SER A 309 -9.41 8.55 -8.04
N GLU A 310 -8.69 7.74 -8.83
CA GLU A 310 -8.63 7.86 -10.30
C GLU A 310 -10.04 7.75 -10.91
N GLU A 311 -10.90 6.91 -10.33
CA GLU A 311 -12.28 6.72 -10.77
C GLU A 311 -13.08 8.03 -10.69
N LYS A 312 -13.11 8.67 -9.52
CA LYS A 312 -13.85 9.93 -9.31
C LYS A 312 -13.29 11.07 -10.16
N LEU A 313 -11.96 11.13 -10.31
CA LEU A 313 -11.30 12.10 -11.18
C LEU A 313 -11.73 11.94 -12.63
N MET A 314 -11.68 10.71 -13.16
CA MET A 314 -12.04 10.46 -14.56
C MET A 314 -13.54 10.59 -14.83
N ALA A 315 -14.38 10.30 -13.83
CA ALA A 315 -15.81 10.57 -13.90
C ALA A 315 -16.08 12.08 -14.06
N PHE A 316 -15.43 12.92 -13.25
CA PHE A 316 -15.53 14.38 -13.40
C PHE A 316 -14.92 14.87 -14.72
N TYR A 317 -13.76 14.35 -15.13
CA TYR A 317 -13.12 14.74 -16.38
C TYR A 317 -13.98 14.46 -17.62
N ASN A 318 -14.82 13.43 -17.56
CA ASN A 318 -15.75 13.06 -18.61
C ASN A 318 -17.15 13.66 -18.46
N SER A 319 -17.38 14.45 -17.41
CA SER A 319 -18.67 15.06 -17.15
C SER A 319 -18.92 16.28 -18.05
N LYS A 320 -20.20 16.66 -18.17
CA LYS A 320 -20.62 17.84 -18.95
C LYS A 320 -20.08 19.14 -18.35
N GLU A 321 -19.84 19.16 -17.04
CA GLU A 321 -19.40 20.32 -16.28
C GLU A 321 -17.97 20.76 -16.62
N LEU A 322 -17.07 19.82 -16.96
CA LEU A 322 -15.70 20.17 -17.38
C LEU A 322 -15.59 20.40 -18.90
N SER A 323 -16.58 20.00 -19.69
CA SER A 323 -16.52 20.02 -21.15
C SER A 323 -16.03 21.35 -21.78
N PRO A 324 -16.40 22.54 -21.28
CA PRO A 324 -15.93 23.82 -21.84
C PRO A 324 -14.42 24.07 -21.73
N ILE A 325 -13.75 23.48 -20.73
CA ILE A 325 -12.33 23.71 -20.39
C ILE A 325 -11.52 22.42 -20.37
N LYS A 326 -12.12 21.32 -20.85
CA LYS A 326 -11.54 19.97 -20.80
C LYS A 326 -10.19 19.87 -21.49
N GLN A 327 -10.01 20.58 -22.60
CA GLN A 327 -8.76 20.57 -23.38
C GLN A 327 -7.62 21.32 -22.67
N ASP A 328 -7.96 22.30 -21.82
CA ASP A 328 -6.98 23.10 -21.09
C ASP A 328 -6.69 22.54 -19.69
N ALA A 329 -7.55 21.67 -19.18
CA ALA A 329 -7.35 20.96 -17.92
C ALA A 329 -6.21 19.94 -18.03
N GLN A 330 -5.37 19.88 -17.02
CA GLN A 330 -4.32 18.86 -16.91
C GLN A 330 -4.68 17.83 -15.83
N ILE A 331 -4.30 16.57 -16.05
CA ILE A 331 -4.50 15.48 -15.10
C ILE A 331 -3.14 15.02 -14.58
N ILE A 332 -3.05 14.85 -13.26
CA ILE A 332 -1.89 14.26 -12.59
C ILE A 332 -2.39 13.05 -11.79
N MET A 333 -2.02 11.86 -12.26
CA MET A 333 -2.35 10.56 -11.64
C MET A 333 -1.10 9.68 -11.58
N GLU A 334 -1.15 8.60 -10.80
CA GLU A 334 -0.01 7.73 -10.47
C GLU A 334 0.63 7.09 -11.71
N LYS A 335 -0.18 6.83 -12.74
CA LYS A 335 0.23 6.19 -14.00
C LYS A 335 0.95 7.14 -14.98
N VAL A 336 0.89 8.45 -14.75
CA VAL A 336 1.59 9.44 -15.59
C VAL A 336 3.09 9.31 -15.35
N SER A 337 3.88 9.36 -16.44
CA SER A 337 5.33 9.25 -16.35
C SER A 337 5.94 10.36 -15.48
N VAL A 338 7.05 10.08 -14.80
CA VAL A 338 7.71 11.05 -13.90
C VAL A 338 8.05 12.36 -14.63
N LYS A 339 8.53 12.27 -15.88
CA LYS A 339 8.90 13.44 -16.70
C LYS A 339 7.69 14.32 -17.03
N GLU A 340 6.59 13.71 -17.46
CA GLU A 340 5.35 14.44 -17.76
C GLU A 340 4.73 15.04 -16.50
N ARG A 341 4.76 14.29 -15.40
CA ARG A 341 4.31 14.75 -14.08
C ARG A 341 5.05 15.99 -13.63
N GLU A 342 6.39 15.99 -13.67
CA GLU A 342 7.19 17.17 -13.32
C GLU A 342 6.83 18.39 -14.18
N LEU A 343 6.58 18.18 -15.47
CA LEU A 343 6.14 19.23 -16.39
C LEU A 343 4.76 19.78 -16.00
N CYS A 344 3.80 18.90 -15.70
CA CYS A 344 2.45 19.28 -15.27
C CYS A 344 2.47 20.03 -13.93
N VAL A 345 3.27 19.57 -12.95
CA VAL A 345 3.45 20.24 -11.65
C VAL A 345 4.01 21.65 -11.84
N LYS A 346 5.05 21.82 -12.67
CA LYS A 346 5.62 23.13 -12.99
C LYS A 346 4.62 24.06 -13.67
N ARG A 347 3.70 23.52 -14.47
CA ARG A 347 2.65 24.27 -15.18
C ARG A 347 1.42 24.54 -14.33
N ALA A 348 1.19 23.80 -13.26
CA ALA A 348 -0.02 23.90 -12.44
C ALA A 348 -0.21 25.27 -11.79
N ALA A 349 0.89 25.95 -11.45
CA ALA A 349 0.88 27.29 -10.87
C ALA A 349 0.93 28.41 -11.94
N THR A 350 0.16 28.26 -13.03
CA THR A 350 0.03 29.28 -14.10
C THR A 350 -1.38 29.85 -14.15
N ILE A 351 -1.53 31.08 -14.65
CA ILE A 351 -2.81 31.82 -14.68
C ILE A 351 -3.89 31.00 -15.40
N GLY A 352 -5.06 30.89 -14.78
CA GLY A 352 -6.22 30.17 -15.33
C GLY A 352 -6.03 28.66 -15.45
N LYS A 353 -4.93 28.09 -14.94
CA LYS A 353 -4.65 26.67 -15.11
C LYS A 353 -5.51 25.82 -14.18
N VAL A 354 -6.18 24.82 -14.76
CA VAL A 354 -6.95 23.80 -14.04
C VAL A 354 -6.14 22.51 -13.97
N THR A 355 -5.89 22.03 -12.76
CA THR A 355 -5.15 20.79 -12.51
C THR A 355 -6.00 19.85 -11.69
N LEU A 356 -6.31 18.66 -12.22
CA LEU A 356 -7.00 17.60 -11.52
C LEU A 356 -5.97 16.58 -11.01
N LEU A 357 -6.03 16.21 -9.74
CA LEU A 357 -5.07 15.34 -9.08
C LEU A 357 -5.77 14.26 -8.28
N THR A 358 -5.15 13.08 -8.17
CA THR A 358 -5.57 12.08 -7.18
C THR A 358 -5.03 12.45 -5.78
N ARG A 359 -5.65 11.87 -4.74
CA ARG A 359 -5.32 12.04 -3.31
C ARG A 359 -3.83 11.94 -3.03
N THR A 360 -3.14 11.04 -3.72
CA THR A 360 -1.72 10.78 -3.49
C THR A 360 -0.84 12.02 -3.67
N PHE A 361 -1.18 12.92 -4.59
CA PHE A 361 -0.42 14.16 -4.82
C PHE A 361 -0.72 15.27 -3.79
N GLY A 362 -1.60 15.01 -2.83
CA GLY A 362 -1.80 15.85 -1.65
C GLY A 362 -0.55 15.90 -0.77
N ARG A 363 0.36 14.94 -0.93
CA ARG A 363 1.64 14.80 -0.23
C ARG A 363 2.82 14.94 -1.20
N GLY A 364 4.02 15.28 -0.71
CA GLY A 364 5.29 15.22 -1.48
C GLY A 364 5.49 16.18 -2.67
N THR A 365 4.43 16.71 -3.29
CA THR A 365 4.51 17.50 -4.53
C THR A 365 4.46 19.01 -4.28
N ASP A 366 5.40 19.78 -4.84
CA ASP A 366 5.46 21.24 -4.64
C ASP A 366 4.99 22.05 -5.86
N PHE A 367 3.96 22.86 -5.66
CA PHE A 367 3.34 23.72 -6.67
C PHE A 367 3.79 25.17 -6.51
N ILE A 368 5.04 25.44 -6.90
CA ILE A 368 5.67 26.75 -6.69
C ILE A 368 5.07 27.78 -7.64
N CYS A 369 4.42 28.82 -7.09
CA CYS A 369 3.95 29.97 -7.84
C CYS A 369 5.09 30.96 -8.11
N ARG A 370 5.43 31.17 -9.39
CA ARG A 370 6.41 32.19 -9.79
C ARG A 370 5.77 33.38 -10.51
N ASN A 371 4.47 33.30 -10.78
CA ASN A 371 3.74 34.30 -11.55
C ASN A 371 3.17 35.39 -10.63
N GLN A 372 3.71 36.61 -10.74
CA GLN A 372 3.30 37.75 -9.90
C GLN A 372 1.85 38.17 -10.13
N GLN A 373 1.35 38.08 -11.36
CA GLN A 373 -0.05 38.39 -11.67
C GLN A 373 -0.99 37.35 -11.05
N LEU A 374 -0.63 36.06 -11.06
CA LEU A 374 -1.37 35.02 -10.35
C LEU A 374 -1.44 35.32 -8.84
N LEU A 375 -0.32 35.71 -8.22
CA LEU A 375 -0.30 36.09 -6.79
C LEU A 375 -1.18 37.32 -6.52
N ALA A 376 -1.15 38.33 -7.40
CA ALA A 376 -2.01 39.51 -7.30
C ALA A 376 -3.51 39.16 -7.43
N ASN A 377 -3.85 38.13 -8.22
CA ASN A 377 -5.21 37.62 -8.35
C ASN A 377 -5.66 36.75 -7.16
N GLY A 378 -4.85 36.60 -6.12
CA GLY A 378 -5.16 35.76 -4.95
C GLY A 378 -4.49 34.38 -4.96
N GLY A 379 -3.56 34.15 -5.89
CA GLY A 379 -2.73 32.95 -5.97
C GLY A 379 -3.51 31.67 -6.27
N ILE A 380 -2.94 30.53 -5.86
CA ILE A 380 -3.49 29.21 -6.16
C ILE A 380 -4.70 28.93 -5.27
N HIS A 381 -5.80 28.50 -5.88
CA HIS A 381 -6.95 27.92 -5.19
C HIS A 381 -6.79 26.40 -5.09
N VAL A 382 -7.01 25.84 -3.90
CA VAL A 382 -7.03 24.40 -3.67
C VAL A 382 -8.45 23.96 -3.35
N LEU A 383 -8.95 23.00 -4.12
CA LEU A 383 -10.24 22.37 -3.91
C LEU A 383 -10.02 20.89 -3.57
N GLN A 384 -10.48 20.47 -2.40
CA GLN A 384 -10.47 19.06 -2.00
C GLN A 384 -11.87 18.49 -2.13
N THR A 385 -12.03 17.38 -2.86
CA THR A 385 -13.36 16.84 -3.18
C THR A 385 -13.77 15.65 -2.30
N PHE A 386 -13.00 15.36 -1.25
CA PHE A 386 -13.20 14.23 -0.34
C PHE A 386 -12.78 14.59 1.09
N PHE A 387 -13.26 13.83 2.07
CA PHE A 387 -12.92 14.04 3.48
C PHE A 387 -11.79 13.10 3.91
N SER A 388 -10.62 13.65 4.25
CA SER A 388 -9.45 12.85 4.62
C SER A 388 -9.67 12.08 5.91
N GLU A 389 -9.11 10.87 5.98
CA GLU A 389 -9.11 10.07 7.21
C GLU A 389 -8.26 10.71 8.31
N GLU A 390 -7.14 11.32 7.91
CA GLU A 390 -6.21 12.00 8.82
C GLU A 390 -6.32 13.52 8.70
N ILE A 391 -6.28 14.21 9.84
CA ILE A 391 -6.24 15.68 9.88
C ILE A 391 -4.96 16.20 9.23
N SER A 392 -3.83 15.48 9.39
CA SER A 392 -2.53 15.80 8.78
C SER A 392 -2.65 15.96 7.26
N GLU A 393 -3.40 15.07 6.60
CA GLU A 393 -3.60 15.07 5.15
C GLU A 393 -4.37 16.31 4.66
N ASP A 394 -5.47 16.68 5.33
CA ASP A 394 -6.20 17.92 5.04
C ASP A 394 -5.27 19.13 5.07
N TYR A 395 -4.44 19.24 6.12
CA TYR A 395 -3.50 20.35 6.28
C TYR A 395 -2.40 20.35 5.21
N GLN A 396 -1.96 19.16 4.76
CA GLN A 396 -0.98 19.03 3.68
C GLN A 396 -1.56 19.45 2.34
N ILE A 397 -2.78 19.01 2.00
CA ILE A 397 -3.49 19.41 0.78
C ILE A 397 -3.75 20.91 0.81
N MET A 398 -4.30 21.43 1.91
CA MET A 398 -4.53 22.85 2.14
C MET A 398 -3.24 23.69 2.07
N GLY A 399 -2.09 23.09 2.39
CA GLY A 399 -0.77 23.68 2.30
C GLY A 399 -0.21 23.81 0.88
N ARG A 400 -0.90 23.31 -0.17
CA ARG A 400 -0.43 23.36 -1.57
C ARG A 400 -0.68 24.70 -2.27
N GLY A 401 -1.57 25.55 -1.74
CA GLY A 401 -1.98 26.81 -2.41
C GLY A 401 -1.30 28.10 -1.92
N ALA A 402 -0.85 28.15 -0.67
CA ALA A 402 -0.38 29.39 0.00
C ALA A 402 0.98 29.18 0.68
N ARG A 403 2.01 28.88 -0.12
CA ARG A 403 3.37 28.56 0.35
C ARG A 403 4.25 29.80 0.42
N GLN A 404 5.23 29.82 1.32
CA GLN A 404 6.26 30.87 1.40
C GLN A 404 5.75 32.33 1.45
N GLY A 405 4.56 32.55 2.03
CA GLY A 405 3.92 33.86 2.11
C GLY A 405 3.04 34.21 0.91
N ASP A 406 2.88 33.32 -0.05
CA ASP A 406 1.97 33.48 -1.19
C ASP A 406 0.50 33.57 -0.73
N GLN A 407 -0.29 34.34 -1.48
CA GLN A 407 -1.74 34.33 -1.40
C GLN A 407 -2.27 32.99 -1.89
N GLY A 408 -3.37 32.53 -1.31
CA GLY A 408 -4.07 31.33 -1.78
C GLY A 408 -5.40 31.16 -1.05
N SER A 409 -6.24 30.27 -1.54
CA SER A 409 -7.48 29.92 -0.83
C SER A 409 -7.77 28.43 -0.90
N PHE A 410 -8.56 27.92 0.05
CA PHE A 410 -8.89 26.52 0.15
C PHE A 410 -10.39 26.33 0.35
N ARG A 411 -10.97 25.34 -0.33
CA ARG A 411 -12.36 24.89 -0.16
C ARG A 411 -12.46 23.37 -0.20
N MET A 412 -13.55 22.89 0.36
CA MET A 412 -13.90 21.47 0.38
C MET A 412 -15.33 21.27 -0.12
N ILE A 413 -15.50 20.42 -1.14
CA ILE A 413 -16.81 19.99 -1.65
C ILE A 413 -16.88 18.48 -1.45
N LEU A 414 -17.76 18.04 -0.55
CA LEU A 414 -17.87 16.65 -0.14
C LEU A 414 -19.15 16.05 -0.69
N LEU A 415 -19.06 14.85 -1.24
CA LEU A 415 -20.23 14.04 -1.53
C LEU A 415 -20.78 13.51 -0.20
N ASP A 416 -22.07 13.70 0.03
CA ASP A 416 -22.74 13.32 1.29
C ASP A 416 -22.61 11.83 1.62
N LYS A 417 -22.75 10.98 0.61
CA LYS A 417 -22.66 9.53 0.72
C LYS A 417 -21.28 9.05 1.17
N ASP A 418 -20.22 9.75 0.75
CA ASP A 418 -18.85 9.45 1.17
C ASP A 418 -18.61 9.73 2.67
N LEU A 419 -19.56 10.34 3.39
CA LEU A 419 -19.42 10.62 4.83
C LEU A 419 -19.93 9.50 5.73
N GLU A 420 -20.46 8.41 5.16
CA GLU A 420 -20.92 7.24 5.89
C GLU A 420 -19.82 6.65 6.78
N TRP A 421 -18.58 6.55 6.29
CA TRP A 421 -17.46 6.03 7.08
C TRP A 421 -17.09 6.91 8.28
N VAL A 422 -17.58 8.17 8.38
CA VAL A 422 -17.40 9.09 9.52
C VAL A 422 -18.63 9.22 10.42
N LEU A 423 -19.83 9.14 9.85
CA LEU A 423 -21.09 9.27 10.59
C LEU A 423 -21.68 7.92 11.00
N GLY A 424 -21.41 6.85 10.26
CA GLY A 424 -21.93 5.49 10.48
C GLY A 424 -23.22 5.23 9.71
N ALA A 425 -23.87 4.08 9.93
CA ALA A 425 -25.05 3.65 9.18
C ALA A 425 -26.23 4.66 9.20
N SER A 426 -26.32 5.52 10.23
CA SER A 426 -27.32 6.57 10.35
C SER A 426 -26.90 7.91 9.72
N TRP A 427 -25.92 7.90 8.81
CA TRP A 427 -25.27 9.12 8.31
C TRP A 427 -26.24 10.16 7.75
N LYS A 428 -27.32 9.75 7.06
CA LYS A 428 -28.32 10.70 6.52
C LYS A 428 -28.98 11.51 7.63
N VAL A 429 -29.36 10.83 8.71
CA VAL A 429 -30.00 11.44 9.87
C VAL A 429 -29.00 12.32 10.62
N ASP A 430 -27.78 11.83 10.83
CA ASP A 430 -26.78 12.56 11.60
C ASP A 430 -26.20 13.76 10.84
N LEU A 431 -26.04 13.65 9.52
CA LEU A 431 -25.64 14.76 8.65
C LEU A 431 -26.67 15.89 8.74
N SER A 432 -27.97 15.58 8.72
CA SER A 432 -29.04 16.57 8.83
C SER A 432 -28.99 17.40 10.12
N LYS A 433 -28.42 16.85 11.21
CA LYS A 433 -28.28 17.51 12.51
C LYS A 433 -27.08 18.45 12.61
N ILE A 434 -26.09 18.30 11.73
CA ILE A 434 -24.80 18.99 11.83
C ILE A 434 -24.56 19.99 10.68
N ILE A 435 -25.57 20.29 9.87
CA ILE A 435 -25.47 21.24 8.74
C ILE A 435 -25.19 22.66 9.23
N GLY A 436 -24.44 23.43 8.44
CA GLY A 436 -24.17 24.85 8.67
C GLY A 436 -22.80 25.08 9.30
N THR A 437 -22.71 26.04 10.21
CA THR A 437 -21.42 26.52 10.75
C THR A 437 -20.69 25.49 11.62
N THR A 438 -21.37 24.43 12.08
CA THR A 438 -20.80 23.39 12.94
C THR A 438 -20.42 22.12 12.17
N LEU A 439 -20.63 22.09 10.86
CA LEU A 439 -20.44 20.91 10.00
C LEU A 439 -19.04 20.32 10.11
N TYR A 440 -18.01 21.11 9.77
CA TYR A 440 -16.63 20.62 9.79
C TYR A 440 -16.21 20.17 11.19
N THR A 441 -16.55 20.94 12.23
CA THR A 441 -16.16 20.62 13.62
C THR A 441 -16.75 19.30 14.10
N ASN A 442 -18.00 18.99 13.74
CA ASN A 442 -18.62 17.71 14.10
C ASN A 442 -18.02 16.54 13.30
N LEU A 443 -17.80 16.71 11.99
CA LEU A 443 -17.13 15.70 11.17
C LEU A 443 -15.72 15.40 11.69
N ASP A 444 -14.95 16.44 12.02
CA ASP A 444 -13.59 16.31 12.55
C ASP A 444 -13.54 15.59 13.90
N LYS A 445 -14.50 15.87 14.79
CA LYS A 445 -14.65 15.17 16.08
C LYS A 445 -14.90 13.67 15.87
N ASN A 446 -15.83 13.31 14.99
CA ASN A 446 -16.15 11.90 14.71
C ASN A 446 -14.99 11.18 14.03
N ARG A 447 -14.32 11.84 13.06
CA ARG A 447 -13.09 11.36 12.44
C ARG A 447 -12.01 11.06 13.48
N SER A 448 -11.76 12.00 14.39
CA SER A 448 -10.74 11.85 15.43
C SER A 448 -11.00 10.64 16.31
N ILE A 449 -12.26 10.42 16.73
CA ILE A 449 -12.66 9.25 17.52
C ILE A 449 -12.40 7.94 16.76
N ARG A 450 -12.79 7.88 15.47
CA ARG A 450 -12.60 6.67 14.65
C ARG A 450 -11.12 6.40 14.39
N TYR A 451 -10.34 7.43 14.07
CA TYR A 451 -8.92 7.30 13.83
C TYR A 451 -8.14 6.89 15.09
N GLU A 452 -8.51 7.42 16.26
CA GLU A 452 -7.94 6.97 17.54
C GLU A 452 -8.25 5.49 17.82
N SER A 453 -9.49 5.05 17.57
CA SER A 453 -9.84 3.63 17.72
C SER A 453 -9.02 2.73 16.80
N LYS A 454 -8.82 3.14 15.54
CA LYS A 454 -7.98 2.42 14.57
C LYS A 454 -6.52 2.35 15.03
N CYS A 455 -5.97 3.46 15.52
CA CYS A 455 -4.60 3.50 16.02
C CYS A 455 -4.37 2.63 17.26
N GLY A 456 -5.37 2.48 18.13
CA GLY A 456 -5.25 1.61 19.31
C GLY A 456 -5.07 0.13 18.94
N ALA A 457 -5.70 -0.31 17.85
CA ALA A 457 -5.60 -1.69 17.39
C ALA A 457 -4.23 -2.03 16.75
N LYS A 458 -3.46 -1.01 16.32
CA LYS A 458 -2.09 -1.17 15.79
C LYS A 458 -1.10 -1.76 16.80
N GLU A 459 -1.31 -1.56 18.11
CA GLU A 459 -0.40 -2.04 19.17
C GLU A 459 -0.22 -3.57 19.13
N LEU A 460 -1.28 -4.32 18.81
CA LEU A 460 -1.25 -5.79 18.70
C LEU A 460 -0.37 -6.28 17.55
N GLY A 461 -0.45 -5.61 16.38
CA GLY A 461 0.34 -5.97 15.20
C GLY A 461 1.85 -5.72 15.37
N ILE A 462 2.23 -4.76 16.22
CA ILE A 462 3.62 -4.39 16.47
C ILE A 462 4.33 -5.45 17.30
N GLU A 463 3.69 -6.05 18.31
CA GLU A 463 4.30 -7.09 19.15
C GLU A 463 4.74 -8.32 18.34
N LEU A 464 3.98 -8.68 17.32
CA LEU A 464 4.37 -9.74 16.39
C LEU A 464 5.58 -9.35 15.54
N CYS A 465 5.55 -8.13 14.99
CA CYS A 465 6.67 -7.60 14.22
C CYS A 465 7.95 -7.48 15.06
N LYS A 466 7.85 -7.23 16.38
CA LYS A 466 8.96 -7.25 17.33
C LYS A 466 9.60 -8.63 17.46
N ALA A 467 8.79 -9.66 17.63
CA ALA A 467 9.29 -11.04 17.74
C ALA A 467 10.02 -11.49 16.46
N GLU A 468 9.46 -11.19 15.29
CA GLU A 468 10.10 -11.48 14.00
C GLU A 468 11.37 -10.66 13.78
N HIS A 469 11.37 -9.38 14.16
CA HIS A 469 12.56 -8.53 14.11
C HIS A 469 13.70 -9.10 14.95
N LYS A 470 13.41 -9.51 16.19
CA LYS A 470 14.41 -10.11 17.09
C LYS A 470 15.00 -11.39 16.50
N ALA A 471 14.15 -12.30 16.01
CA ALA A 471 14.61 -13.53 15.37
C ALA A 471 15.48 -13.24 14.13
N SER A 472 15.15 -12.19 13.36
CA SER A 472 15.93 -11.77 12.19
C SER A 472 17.29 -11.15 12.58
N LYS A 473 17.38 -10.44 13.71
CA LYS A 473 18.65 -9.93 14.28
C LYS A 473 19.54 -11.08 14.76
N GLU A 474 18.97 -12.07 15.43
CA GLU A 474 19.69 -13.29 15.85
C GLU A 474 20.22 -14.07 14.64
N PHE A 475 19.43 -14.16 13.57
CA PHE A 475 19.87 -14.72 12.29
C PHE A 475 21.08 -13.97 11.69
N MET A 476 21.08 -12.64 11.72
CA MET A 476 22.24 -11.87 11.26
C MET A 476 23.50 -12.14 12.09
N GLN A 477 23.35 -12.27 13.41
CA GLN A 477 24.47 -12.66 14.28
C GLN A 477 24.96 -14.07 13.97
N ALA A 478 24.06 -15.03 13.72
CA ALA A 478 24.42 -16.38 13.30
C ALA A 478 25.18 -16.39 11.96
N LEU A 479 24.76 -15.56 10.99
CA LEU A 479 25.49 -15.37 9.73
C LEU A 479 26.88 -14.77 9.95
N ALA A 480 27.02 -13.79 10.85
CA ALA A 480 28.29 -13.14 11.14
C ALA A 480 29.27 -14.07 11.87
N THR A 481 28.77 -14.87 12.81
CA THR A 481 29.56 -15.83 13.63
C THR A 481 29.81 -17.16 12.93
N GLY A 482 29.16 -17.43 11.80
CA GLY A 482 29.33 -18.66 11.03
C GLY A 482 28.52 -19.86 11.54
N ASN A 483 27.49 -19.64 12.38
CA ASN A 483 26.62 -20.70 12.87
C ASN A 483 25.63 -21.16 11.79
N ILE A 484 26.07 -22.09 10.95
CA ILE A 484 25.31 -22.60 9.82
C ILE A 484 24.02 -23.34 10.24
N THR A 485 24.02 -23.99 11.39
CA THR A 485 22.85 -24.74 11.90
C THR A 485 21.72 -23.79 12.23
N ALA A 486 22.00 -22.71 12.99
CA ALA A 486 21.02 -21.68 13.30
C ALA A 486 20.50 -21.00 12.03
N VAL A 487 21.38 -20.72 11.06
CA VAL A 487 21.01 -20.19 9.74
C VAL A 487 20.03 -21.11 9.01
N LYS A 488 20.30 -22.42 8.94
CA LYS A 488 19.40 -23.38 8.27
C LYS A 488 18.04 -23.48 8.96
N ILE A 489 18.01 -23.52 10.29
CA ILE A 489 16.76 -23.57 11.08
C ILE A 489 15.92 -22.32 10.81
N PHE A 490 16.52 -21.13 10.92
CA PHE A 490 15.85 -19.87 10.67
C PHE A 490 15.32 -19.80 9.23
N LYS A 491 16.16 -20.12 8.24
CA LYS A 491 15.77 -20.04 6.82
C LYS A 491 14.66 -21.03 6.47
N LYS A 492 14.67 -22.23 7.06
CA LYS A 492 13.59 -23.22 6.88
C LYS A 492 12.27 -22.68 7.44
N LYS A 493 12.28 -22.13 8.66
CA LYS A 493 11.07 -21.53 9.26
C LYS A 493 10.55 -20.34 8.44
N GLN A 494 11.45 -19.44 8.06
CA GLN A 494 11.08 -18.19 7.37
C GLN A 494 10.58 -18.41 5.94
N ASN A 495 11.07 -19.45 5.27
CA ASN A 495 10.71 -19.77 3.89
C ASN A 495 9.77 -20.97 3.78
N GLN A 496 9.29 -21.52 4.89
CA GLN A 496 8.43 -22.70 4.92
C GLN A 496 7.22 -22.49 3.99
N GLY A 497 7.09 -23.30 2.96
CA GLY A 497 6.00 -23.19 2.01
C GLY A 497 4.76 -23.93 2.48
N ALA A 498 3.63 -23.72 1.80
CA ALA A 498 2.38 -24.40 2.15
C ALA A 498 2.50 -25.93 2.10
N ASN A 499 2.28 -26.66 3.20
CA ASN A 499 2.22 -28.13 3.09
C ASN A 499 1.10 -28.55 2.15
N LEU A 500 1.50 -29.33 1.15
CA LEU A 500 0.64 -29.94 0.15
C LEU A 500 0.01 -31.20 0.76
N ILE A 501 -0.85 -31.02 1.76
CA ILE A 501 -1.57 -32.11 2.43
C ILE A 501 -2.71 -32.58 1.53
N ALA A 502 -3.07 -33.87 1.61
CA ALA A 502 -4.13 -34.47 0.80
C ALA A 502 -5.55 -33.88 1.07
N THR A 503 -5.77 -33.25 2.23
CA THR A 503 -7.03 -32.57 2.60
C THR A 503 -6.76 -31.35 3.48
N PRO A 504 -6.43 -30.18 2.91
CA PRO A 504 -6.31 -28.94 3.68
C PRO A 504 -7.68 -28.50 4.22
N SER A 505 -7.70 -27.88 5.42
CA SER A 505 -8.86 -27.15 5.92
C SER A 505 -8.85 -25.76 5.31
N ARG A 506 -9.76 -25.54 4.36
CA ARG A 506 -9.80 -24.34 3.53
C ARG A 506 -10.94 -23.42 3.96
N THR A 507 -10.56 -22.25 4.48
CA THR A 507 -11.51 -21.19 4.84
C THR A 507 -11.43 -20.05 3.83
N VAL A 508 -12.55 -19.78 3.15
CA VAL A 508 -12.70 -18.56 2.33
C VAL A 508 -13.39 -17.50 3.18
N SER A 509 -12.77 -16.33 3.33
CA SER A 509 -13.39 -15.14 3.89
C SER A 509 -13.84 -14.23 2.75
N LEU A 510 -15.14 -14.30 2.43
CA LEU A 510 -15.80 -13.34 1.57
C LEU A 510 -16.00 -12.05 2.37
N MET A 511 -15.46 -10.94 1.89
CA MET A 511 -15.49 -9.68 2.62
C MET A 511 -15.96 -8.56 1.70
N ASP A 512 -16.92 -7.79 2.19
CA ASP A 512 -17.29 -6.55 1.54
C ASP A 512 -16.17 -5.50 1.67
N ALA A 513 -15.96 -4.74 0.61
CA ALA A 513 -15.09 -3.57 0.58
C ALA A 513 -15.77 -2.38 -0.08
N THR A 514 -17.06 -2.15 0.17
CA THR A 514 -17.72 -0.88 -0.13
C THR A 514 -17.32 0.21 0.87
N GLY A 515 -17.76 1.45 0.60
CA GLY A 515 -17.37 2.65 1.34
C GLY A 515 -17.60 2.62 2.86
N SER A 516 -18.49 1.77 3.38
CA SER A 516 -18.77 1.58 4.81
C SER A 516 -17.77 0.66 5.52
N MET A 517 -17.04 -0.18 4.77
CA MET A 517 -16.15 -1.22 5.28
C MET A 517 -14.70 -0.81 5.68
N PRO A 518 -14.18 0.43 5.56
CA PRO A 518 -12.78 0.74 5.91
C PRO A 518 -12.33 0.26 7.30
N SER A 519 -13.18 0.43 8.31
CA SER A 519 -12.89 0.05 9.69
C SER A 519 -12.81 -1.47 9.87
N LEU A 520 -13.75 -2.21 9.26
CA LEU A 520 -13.78 -3.66 9.27
C LEU A 520 -12.62 -4.24 8.46
N LEU A 521 -12.28 -3.65 7.31
CA LEU A 521 -11.08 -4.02 6.54
C LEU A 521 -9.81 -3.82 7.37
N SER A 522 -9.71 -2.74 8.15
CA SER A 522 -8.58 -2.52 9.07
C SER A 522 -8.53 -3.58 10.18
N ALA A 523 -9.67 -3.84 10.83
CA ALA A 523 -9.77 -4.85 11.86
C ALA A 523 -9.42 -6.26 11.34
N ALA A 524 -9.86 -6.59 10.12
CA ALA A 524 -9.48 -7.83 9.45
C ALA A 524 -7.97 -7.91 9.25
N LYS A 525 -7.31 -6.86 8.73
CA LYS A 525 -5.85 -6.79 8.53
C LYS A 525 -5.07 -7.09 9.83
N GLU A 526 -5.56 -6.60 10.96
CA GLU A 526 -4.91 -6.78 12.26
C GLU A 526 -5.22 -8.16 12.86
N THR A 527 -6.43 -8.66 12.68
CA THR A 527 -6.90 -9.92 13.28
C THR A 527 -6.43 -11.15 12.51
N VAL A 528 -6.11 -11.03 11.22
CA VAL A 528 -5.59 -12.15 10.39
C VAL A 528 -4.44 -12.87 11.09
N CYS A 529 -3.44 -12.12 11.58
CA CYS A 529 -2.28 -12.71 12.26
C CYS A 529 -2.70 -13.52 13.50
N THR A 530 -3.55 -12.93 14.34
CA THR A 530 -4.09 -13.60 15.55
C THR A 530 -4.91 -14.84 15.21
N MET A 531 -5.68 -14.83 14.12
CA MET A 531 -6.44 -16.00 13.68
C MET A 531 -5.52 -17.16 13.31
N PHE A 532 -4.47 -16.90 12.52
CA PHE A 532 -3.48 -17.90 12.16
C PHE A 532 -2.71 -18.43 13.37
N GLU A 533 -2.37 -17.57 14.34
CA GLU A 533 -1.72 -17.99 15.59
C GLU A 533 -2.60 -18.92 16.42
N ARG A 534 -3.87 -18.55 16.62
CA ARG A 534 -4.82 -19.37 17.38
C ARG A 534 -5.09 -20.69 16.67
N ALA A 535 -5.27 -20.67 15.35
CA ALA A 535 -5.41 -21.88 14.55
C ALA A 535 -4.16 -22.77 14.67
N SER A 536 -2.97 -22.18 14.58
CA SER A 536 -1.69 -22.89 14.73
C SER A 536 -1.53 -23.51 16.12
N ALA A 537 -1.91 -22.81 17.19
CA ALA A 537 -1.85 -23.34 18.55
C ALA A 537 -2.75 -24.59 18.71
N ILE A 538 -3.98 -24.53 18.19
CA ILE A 538 -4.93 -25.64 18.20
C ILE A 538 -4.42 -26.82 17.36
N LEU A 539 -3.88 -26.55 16.16
CA LEU A 539 -3.30 -27.59 15.30
C LEU A 539 -2.11 -28.27 15.98
N THR A 540 -1.25 -27.50 16.63
CA THR A 540 -0.10 -28.02 17.39
C THR A 540 -0.55 -28.91 18.54
N GLU A 541 -1.57 -28.51 19.30
CA GLU A 541 -2.17 -29.33 20.36
C GLU A 541 -2.69 -30.67 19.82
N LYS A 542 -3.26 -30.66 18.61
CA LYS A 542 -3.77 -31.85 17.93
C LYS A 542 -2.71 -32.64 17.15
N SER A 543 -1.42 -32.26 17.24
CA SER A 543 -0.33 -32.85 16.47
C SER A 543 -0.55 -32.80 14.95
N LEU A 544 -1.27 -31.78 14.47
CA LEU A 544 -1.49 -31.50 13.05
C LEU A 544 -0.53 -30.42 12.56
N PRO A 545 -0.07 -30.48 11.29
CA PRO A 545 0.76 -29.43 10.71
C PRO A 545 0.03 -28.06 10.67
N ASN A 546 0.72 -26.96 11.02
CA ASN A 546 0.13 -25.62 11.09
C ASN A 546 -0.45 -25.09 9.77
N ASP A 547 0.09 -25.54 8.66
CA ASP A 547 -0.32 -25.22 7.29
C ASP A 547 -1.41 -26.14 6.74
N THR A 548 -1.96 -27.02 7.59
CA THR A 548 -3.26 -27.67 7.33
C THR A 548 -4.37 -26.63 7.21
N PHE A 549 -4.24 -25.51 7.91
CA PHE A 549 -5.15 -24.38 7.78
C PHE A 549 -4.70 -23.46 6.65
N GLN A 550 -5.55 -23.32 5.64
CA GLN A 550 -5.38 -22.41 4.52
C GLN A 550 -6.53 -21.41 4.52
N MET A 551 -6.19 -20.14 4.35
CA MET A 551 -7.18 -19.08 4.29
C MET A 551 -7.02 -18.25 3.01
N GLN A 552 -8.16 -17.82 2.47
CA GLN A 552 -8.21 -16.91 1.34
C GLN A 552 -9.15 -15.75 1.69
N PHE A 553 -8.75 -14.51 1.40
CA PHE A 553 -9.67 -13.38 1.37
C PHE A 553 -10.16 -13.18 -0.06
N VAL A 554 -11.48 -13.06 -0.19
CA VAL A 554 -12.13 -12.72 -1.45
C VAL A 554 -12.96 -11.49 -1.18
N VAL A 555 -12.54 -10.39 -1.78
CA VAL A 555 -13.13 -9.08 -1.60
C VAL A 555 -14.06 -8.81 -2.77
N TYR A 556 -15.33 -8.59 -2.48
CA TYR A 556 -16.33 -8.18 -3.47
C TYR A 556 -16.73 -6.72 -3.22
N ARG A 557 -17.28 -6.08 -4.26
CA ARG A 557 -17.76 -4.69 -4.23
C ARG A 557 -19.03 -4.54 -5.07
N ASP A 558 -19.53 -3.33 -5.17
CA ASP A 558 -20.69 -2.97 -5.99
C ASP A 558 -20.46 -3.15 -7.49
N TYR A 559 -21.56 -3.33 -8.22
CA TYR A 559 -21.59 -3.50 -9.67
C TYR A 559 -21.17 -2.26 -10.47
N ASP A 560 -21.02 -1.09 -9.84
CA ASP A 560 -20.54 0.14 -10.46
C ASP A 560 -18.99 0.24 -10.48
N CYS A 561 -18.31 -0.65 -9.74
CA CYS A 561 -16.86 -0.72 -9.71
C CYS A 561 -16.28 -1.27 -11.03
N LYS A 562 -15.02 -0.92 -11.31
CA LYS A 562 -14.30 -1.47 -12.48
C LYS A 562 -14.23 -3.00 -12.38
N GLU A 563 -14.21 -3.67 -13.52
CA GLU A 563 -14.16 -5.14 -13.62
C GLU A 563 -13.07 -5.80 -12.76
N LYS A 564 -11.87 -5.20 -12.73
CA LYS A 564 -10.73 -5.71 -11.96
C LYS A 564 -10.85 -5.48 -10.44
N GLU A 565 -11.84 -4.70 -10.01
CA GLU A 565 -12.08 -4.30 -8.62
C GLU A 565 -13.38 -4.90 -8.07
N LEU A 566 -14.32 -5.30 -8.94
CA LEU A 566 -15.57 -5.97 -8.57
C LEU A 566 -15.33 -7.22 -7.72
N LEU A 567 -14.27 -7.97 -8.04
CA LEU A 567 -13.83 -9.12 -7.27
C LEU A 567 -12.30 -9.17 -7.24
N GLN A 568 -11.73 -9.20 -6.04
CA GLN A 568 -10.30 -9.40 -5.82
C GLN A 568 -10.10 -10.55 -4.85
N SER A 569 -9.32 -11.55 -5.23
CA SER A 569 -9.00 -12.67 -4.35
C SER A 569 -7.52 -12.70 -4.03
N SER A 570 -7.17 -13.00 -2.78
CA SER A 570 -5.82 -13.45 -2.44
C SER A 570 -5.58 -14.84 -3.01
N CYS A 571 -4.33 -15.31 -2.98
CA CYS A 571 -4.04 -16.74 -3.11
C CYS A 571 -4.51 -17.48 -1.84
N TRP A 572 -4.51 -18.82 -1.90
CA TRP A 572 -4.62 -19.65 -0.70
C TRP A 572 -3.34 -19.49 0.12
N GLU A 573 -3.46 -18.85 1.28
CA GLU A 573 -2.32 -18.52 2.13
C GLU A 573 -2.28 -19.39 3.38
N THR A 574 -1.08 -19.84 3.72
CA THR A 574 -0.75 -20.47 5.00
C THR A 574 0.02 -19.51 5.92
N LYS A 575 0.42 -18.35 5.39
CA LYS A 575 1.24 -17.34 6.08
C LYS A 575 0.41 -16.09 6.33
N PRO A 576 0.24 -15.65 7.58
CA PRO A 576 -0.57 -14.47 7.90
C PRO A 576 0.00 -13.20 7.26
N ASN A 577 1.33 -13.05 7.17
CA ASN A 577 1.96 -11.86 6.60
C ASN A 577 1.64 -11.66 5.11
N ASN A 578 1.56 -12.74 4.33
CA ASN A 578 1.19 -12.65 2.91
C ASN A 578 -0.26 -12.19 2.76
N LEU A 579 -1.16 -12.75 3.56
CA LEU A 579 -2.57 -12.41 3.55
C LEU A 579 -2.80 -10.98 4.07
N ARG A 580 -2.06 -10.58 5.11
CA ARG A 580 -2.03 -9.19 5.61
C ARG A 580 -1.52 -8.24 4.52
N ASN A 581 -0.45 -8.58 3.81
CA ASN A 581 0.05 -7.80 2.68
C ASN A 581 -0.95 -7.70 1.53
N PHE A 582 -1.71 -8.75 1.22
CA PHE A 582 -2.82 -8.63 0.28
C PHE A 582 -3.85 -7.62 0.79
N MET A 583 -4.29 -7.78 2.04
CA MET A 583 -5.30 -6.93 2.66
C MET A 583 -4.85 -5.47 2.80
N THR A 584 -3.57 -5.16 2.99
CA THR A 584 -3.07 -3.77 3.05
C THR A 584 -3.31 -3.02 1.73
N HIS A 585 -3.32 -3.72 0.60
CA HIS A 585 -3.62 -3.14 -0.72
C HIS A 585 -5.13 -3.09 -1.04
N ILE A 586 -5.97 -3.70 -0.19
CA ILE A 586 -7.42 -3.60 -0.31
C ILE A 586 -7.89 -2.32 0.37
N SER A 587 -8.51 -1.45 -0.41
CA SER A 587 -9.24 -0.27 0.04
C SER A 587 -10.74 -0.48 -0.17
N ALA A 588 -11.54 0.14 0.70
CA ALA A 588 -12.96 0.33 0.45
C ALA A 588 -13.16 1.19 -0.81
N LYS A 589 -14.02 0.76 -1.74
CA LYS A 589 -14.39 1.48 -2.96
C LYS A 589 -15.82 1.10 -3.35
N GLY A 590 -16.55 2.01 -3.99
CA GLY A 590 -17.99 1.84 -4.20
C GLY A 590 -18.77 2.33 -2.98
N GLY A 591 -20.02 1.89 -2.83
CA GLY A 591 -20.98 2.44 -1.89
C GLY A 591 -21.97 3.38 -2.59
N GLY A 592 -22.41 3.02 -3.80
CA GLY A 592 -23.41 3.74 -4.60
C GLY A 592 -24.84 3.28 -4.28
N ASP A 593 -25.88 3.82 -4.97
CA ASP A 593 -27.27 3.28 -4.84
C ASP A 593 -27.40 1.88 -5.49
N TYR A 594 -26.25 1.30 -5.87
CA TYR A 594 -26.09 -0.03 -6.40
C TYR A 594 -25.73 -0.98 -5.27
N GLU A 595 -26.43 -2.09 -5.23
CA GLU A 595 -26.34 -3.08 -4.16
C GLU A 595 -25.09 -3.98 -4.32
N GLU A 596 -24.49 -4.38 -3.20
CA GLU A 596 -23.27 -5.21 -3.10
C GLU A 596 -23.35 -6.52 -3.89
N ALA A 597 -22.26 -6.90 -4.58
CA ALA A 597 -22.21 -8.12 -5.39
C ALA A 597 -21.83 -9.38 -4.58
N ILE A 598 -22.52 -9.64 -3.47
CA ILE A 598 -22.30 -10.78 -2.57
C ILE A 598 -22.33 -12.12 -3.33
N GLU A 599 -23.25 -12.25 -4.29
CA GLU A 599 -23.41 -13.42 -5.14
C GLU A 599 -22.19 -13.72 -6.00
N ILE A 600 -21.37 -12.72 -6.34
CA ILE A 600 -20.12 -12.91 -7.08
C ILE A 600 -19.07 -13.55 -6.17
N GLY A 601 -18.99 -13.09 -4.92
CA GLY A 601 -18.14 -13.71 -3.89
C GLY A 601 -18.52 -15.17 -3.66
N LEU A 602 -19.82 -15.45 -3.50
CA LEU A 602 -20.34 -16.81 -3.34
C LEU A 602 -20.13 -17.66 -4.59
N TRP A 603 -20.34 -17.11 -5.79
CA TRP A 603 -20.05 -17.78 -7.05
C TRP A 603 -18.57 -18.16 -7.14
N TYR A 604 -17.66 -17.26 -6.77
CA TYR A 604 -16.23 -17.54 -6.75
C TYR A 604 -15.91 -18.71 -5.81
N ALA A 605 -16.46 -18.70 -4.59
CA ALA A 605 -16.30 -19.81 -3.65
C ALA A 605 -16.81 -21.13 -4.25
N VAL A 606 -17.97 -21.13 -4.94
CA VAL A 606 -18.50 -22.31 -5.63
C VAL A 606 -17.56 -22.79 -6.75
N GLN A 607 -16.97 -21.88 -7.53
CA GLN A 607 -16.02 -22.25 -8.58
C GLN A 607 -14.74 -22.83 -8.00
N GLN A 608 -14.22 -22.25 -6.92
CA GLN A 608 -13.06 -22.78 -6.20
C GLN A 608 -13.32 -24.17 -5.64
N ASN A 609 -14.51 -24.40 -5.08
CA ASN A 609 -14.91 -25.72 -4.55
C ASN A 609 -15.08 -26.81 -5.63
N LYS A 610 -15.28 -26.42 -6.90
CA LYS A 610 -15.35 -27.35 -8.05
C LYS A 610 -13.96 -27.78 -8.54
N GLN A 611 -12.92 -27.02 -8.23
CA GLN A 611 -11.54 -27.42 -8.46
C GLN A 611 -11.14 -28.44 -7.38
N SER A 612 -10.19 -29.34 -7.67
CA SER A 612 -9.93 -30.62 -6.99
C SER A 612 -9.79 -30.64 -5.45
N ASP A 613 -9.81 -29.49 -4.78
CA ASP A 613 -9.62 -29.33 -3.34
C ASP A 613 -10.85 -28.61 -2.74
N ARG A 614 -11.58 -29.31 -1.86
CA ARG A 614 -12.83 -28.79 -1.26
C ARG A 614 -12.57 -27.63 -0.29
N ILE A 615 -13.46 -26.63 -0.35
CA ILE A 615 -13.58 -25.60 0.68
C ILE A 615 -14.26 -26.21 1.89
N SER A 616 -13.67 -26.02 3.07
CA SER A 616 -14.20 -26.52 4.34
C SER A 616 -15.18 -25.54 4.98
N GLN A 617 -14.92 -24.24 4.81
CA GLN A 617 -15.70 -23.18 5.43
C GLN A 617 -15.73 -21.93 4.54
N VAL A 618 -16.88 -21.25 4.53
CA VAL A 618 -17.03 -19.90 3.99
C VAL A 618 -17.47 -18.99 5.12
N ILE A 619 -16.74 -17.89 5.32
CA ILE A 619 -17.11 -16.80 6.22
C ILE A 619 -17.54 -15.65 5.32
N LEU A 620 -18.74 -15.11 5.52
CA LEU A 620 -19.22 -13.93 4.83
C LEU A 620 -19.23 -12.75 5.81
N ILE A 621 -18.52 -11.69 5.45
CA ILE A 621 -18.41 -10.46 6.22
C ILE A 621 -18.92 -9.32 5.33
N GLY A 622 -20.12 -8.84 5.61
CA GLY A 622 -20.71 -7.69 4.92
C GLY A 622 -21.73 -7.02 5.84
N ASP A 623 -22.09 -5.79 5.52
CA ASP A 623 -23.07 -4.98 6.24
C ASP A 623 -24.42 -4.88 5.51
N ALA A 624 -24.55 -5.42 4.28
CA ALA A 624 -25.82 -5.64 3.59
C ALA A 624 -26.21 -7.13 3.42
N PRO A 625 -27.52 -7.43 3.29
CA PRO A 625 -28.00 -8.79 2.98
C PRO A 625 -27.83 -9.15 1.49
N ALA A 626 -27.81 -10.46 1.20
CA ALA A 626 -27.76 -10.96 -0.17
C ALA A 626 -29.03 -10.64 -0.99
N LYS A 627 -28.86 -10.46 -2.30
CA LYS A 627 -29.93 -10.10 -3.24
C LYS A 627 -30.92 -11.22 -3.53
N ASP A 628 -32.13 -10.82 -3.93
CA ASP A 628 -33.08 -11.71 -4.57
C ASP A 628 -32.72 -11.93 -6.06
N ARG A 629 -33.24 -13.01 -6.66
CA ARG A 629 -32.90 -13.35 -8.06
C ARG A 629 -33.27 -12.26 -9.07
N PRO A 630 -34.43 -11.58 -8.96
CA PRO A 630 -34.76 -10.47 -9.84
C PRO A 630 -33.74 -9.32 -9.79
N ALA A 631 -33.30 -8.90 -8.59
CA ALA A 631 -32.30 -7.85 -8.44
C ALA A 631 -30.95 -8.25 -9.06
N ILE A 632 -30.47 -9.47 -8.81
CA ILE A 632 -29.24 -10.01 -9.41
C ILE A 632 -29.30 -9.92 -10.94
N LYS A 633 -30.43 -10.33 -11.55
CA LYS A 633 -30.59 -10.35 -13.01
C LYS A 633 -30.58 -8.93 -13.59
N ARG A 634 -31.28 -7.99 -12.95
CA ARG A 634 -31.30 -6.57 -13.33
C ARG A 634 -29.90 -5.98 -13.33
N ASP A 635 -29.14 -6.21 -12.26
CA ASP A 635 -27.84 -5.56 -12.05
C ASP A 635 -26.75 -6.17 -12.95
N ILE A 636 -26.78 -7.49 -13.18
CA ILE A 636 -25.92 -8.17 -14.16
C ILE A 636 -26.16 -7.64 -15.59
N ASP A 637 -27.41 -7.40 -15.98
CA ASP A 637 -27.73 -6.93 -17.33
C ASP A 637 -27.31 -5.46 -17.55
N ASN A 638 -27.28 -4.65 -16.48
CA ASN A 638 -26.85 -3.24 -16.50
C ASN A 638 -25.33 -3.05 -16.34
N CYS A 639 -24.62 -4.01 -15.74
CA CYS A 639 -23.19 -3.90 -15.49
C CYS A 639 -22.33 -4.22 -16.75
N MET A 640 -21.57 -3.24 -17.24
CA MET A 640 -20.63 -3.48 -18.35
C MET A 640 -19.43 -4.37 -17.94
N ALA A 641 -19.02 -4.35 -16.66
CA ALA A 641 -17.88 -5.12 -16.16
C ALA A 641 -18.12 -6.64 -16.17
N VAL A 642 -19.36 -7.09 -16.00
CA VAL A 642 -19.70 -8.54 -15.99
C VAL A 642 -19.54 -9.19 -17.38
N LYS A 643 -19.47 -8.41 -18.46
CA LYS A 643 -19.37 -8.94 -19.84
C LYS A 643 -17.97 -9.48 -20.21
N HIS A 644 -16.92 -9.13 -19.47
CA HIS A 644 -15.51 -9.39 -19.84
C HIS A 644 -14.74 -10.33 -18.91
N ILE A 645 -15.19 -10.52 -17.67
CA ILE A 645 -14.83 -11.69 -16.85
C ILE A 645 -15.24 -12.90 -17.73
N GLY A 646 -14.62 -14.09 -17.62
CA GLY A 646 -14.94 -15.30 -18.42
C GLY A 646 -16.38 -15.84 -18.36
N VAL A 647 -17.33 -14.97 -18.05
CA VAL A 647 -18.78 -14.97 -17.87
C VAL A 647 -19.52 -14.97 -19.21
N LYS A 648 -18.94 -15.51 -20.30
CA LYS A 648 -19.75 -15.80 -21.49
C LYS A 648 -20.61 -17.05 -21.22
N ARG A 649 -21.92 -16.85 -21.13
CA ARG A 649 -23.04 -17.83 -21.06
C ARG A 649 -23.13 -18.74 -19.82
N ASN A 650 -22.02 -19.13 -19.18
CA ASN A 650 -22.07 -20.13 -18.11
C ASN A 650 -22.63 -19.63 -16.77
N ILE A 651 -22.48 -18.36 -16.38
CA ILE A 651 -23.11 -17.79 -15.17
C ILE A 651 -24.61 -17.60 -15.39
N LYS A 652 -25.01 -17.03 -16.54
CA LYS A 652 -26.43 -16.83 -16.88
C LYS A 652 -27.19 -18.16 -16.90
N CYS A 653 -26.56 -19.25 -17.34
CA CYS A 653 -27.13 -20.59 -17.20
C CYS A 653 -26.94 -21.18 -15.79
N GLN A 654 -25.74 -21.23 -15.20
CA GLN A 654 -25.51 -21.96 -13.95
C GLN A 654 -26.13 -21.31 -12.70
N LEU A 655 -26.16 -19.99 -12.56
CA LEU A 655 -26.85 -19.33 -11.44
C LEU A 655 -28.37 -19.46 -11.54
N ILE A 656 -28.92 -19.57 -12.75
CA ILE A 656 -30.36 -19.83 -12.96
C ILE A 656 -30.69 -21.33 -12.77
N THR A 657 -29.76 -22.24 -13.07
CA THR A 657 -30.01 -23.70 -13.02
C THR A 657 -29.63 -24.34 -11.67
N GLN A 658 -28.63 -23.85 -10.93
CA GLN A 658 -28.24 -24.38 -9.60
C GLN A 658 -29.09 -23.84 -8.44
N MET A 659 -30.06 -23.00 -8.77
CA MET A 659 -30.99 -22.35 -7.85
C MET A 659 -32.38 -23.02 -7.89
N ASN A 660 -32.55 -24.10 -8.66
CA ASN A 660 -33.75 -24.95 -8.61
C ASN A 660 -33.55 -26.15 -7.70
#